data_AF-Q6TLZ7-F1
#
_entry.id   AF-Q6TLZ7-F1
#
_cell.length_a   1.000
_cell.length_b   1.000
_cell.length_c   1.000
_cell.angle_alpha   90.00
_cell.angle_beta   90.00
_cell.angle_gamma   90.00
#
_symmetry.space_group_name_H-M   'P 1'
#
loop_
_entity.id
_entity.type
_entity.pdbx_description
1 polymer ?
#
loop_
_entity_poly.entity_id
_entity_poly.type
_entity_poly.pdbx_seq_one_letter_code
_entity_poly.pdbx_strand_id
1 'polypeptide(L)'
;GPSQQRVINQALANAGLTHDQVDAVEAHGTGTTLGDPIEASALHATYGHHHTPDQPLWLGSIKSNIGHTQAAAGAAGVVKMIQAITHATLPATLHVDQPSPHIDWSSGTVRLLTEPIQWPNTDHPRTAAVSSFGISGTNAHLILQQPPTPNPTQTPEDCSPAQSPCATITDAGTGLSFVPWVISAKSAEALSAQASRLLTRLDDDPVVDAIDLGWSLIATRSMFEHRAVVVGADRHQLQRGLAELASGNLGADVVVGRARAAGETVMVFPGQGSQRLGMGAQLYEQFPVFAAAFDDVVDALDQYLRLPLRQVMWGDDEGLLNSTEFAQPSLFAVEVALFALLRFWGVVPDYVIGHSVGELAAAQVAGVLSLQDAAKLVSARGRLMQALPAGGAMVAVAASQHEVEPLLVEGVDIAALNAPGSVVISGDQAAVRLIANRLADRGYRAHELAVSHAFHSSLMEPMLEEFARLASEIVVEQPQIPLISNVTGQLANADYGSAGYWVDHIRRPVRFADSVASLEAMGASCFIEVGPASGLGAAIEQSLKSAEPTVSVSALSTDKPESVAVLRAAARLSTSGIPVDWQSVFDGRSTQTVNLPTYAFQRQRFWLDANRIGQGDPASQPQVQNVESRFWEAVEREDVDGLADSIGVTASAMQTVLPALFSWRRAERTQSELDSWRYQVTWLSSPTTPSSTTLSGIWLLIVPSELAKTDPVIGCAAALEAHGALVTIITIFEPDFNRSLMGASLKDIGSHISGVISFLGIHGSEFSDSGAVKTLNLVQAMGDVHLDVPLWCLTQGAVSISADDLIRCSSAALVWGLGRVVALEHPGSWGGLVDLPESPDDAAWERLCALLAQPTDEDQFAIRPSGVFLRRLIHAPATTTSKSSTAWAPRGTVLITGGTGALGAHVARWLAHKYESVDLLLTSRRGMAADGATELVDDLRTAGASVTVHACDVTDRTSVEAAIAGKSLDAVFHLAGRHQPTLLTELEDESFSDELAPKVHGAQVLSDITSNLTLSAFVMFSSVAGFWGGKSQGAYAAANAFLDSLAEKRRTLGLPATSVAWGLWAGGGMGDRPSASGLNLIGLKSMSADLAVQALSDAIDRPQATLTVASVNWDRFYPF
;
A
#
# COMPACT_ATOMS: atom_id res chain seq x y z
N GLY A 1 -46.87 6.13 -11.95
CA GLY A 1 -47.47 7.07 -12.90
C GLY A 1 -46.84 8.44 -12.76
N PRO A 2 -47.42 9.38 -11.98
CA PRO A 2 -46.94 10.77 -11.93
C PRO A 2 -45.48 10.95 -11.48
N SER A 3 -45.01 10.11 -10.55
CA SER A 3 -43.60 10.10 -10.13
C SER A 3 -42.65 9.64 -11.23
N GLN A 4 -43.05 8.65 -12.04
CA GLN A 4 -42.27 8.18 -13.19
C GLN A 4 -42.18 9.26 -14.28
N GLN A 5 -43.28 9.97 -14.55
CA GLN A 5 -43.27 11.10 -15.49
C GLN A 5 -42.32 12.20 -15.04
N ARG A 6 -42.33 12.55 -13.74
CA ARG A 6 -41.42 13.56 -13.18
C ARG A 6 -39.96 13.16 -13.30
N VAL A 7 -39.60 11.91 -12.98
CA VAL A 7 -38.20 11.48 -13.08
C VAL A 7 -37.72 11.40 -14.53
N ILE A 8 -38.59 11.02 -15.47
CA ILE A 8 -38.29 11.08 -16.92
C ILE A 8 -37.96 12.51 -17.34
N ASN A 9 -38.85 13.45 -17.02
CA ASN A 9 -38.66 14.86 -17.38
C ASN A 9 -37.42 15.46 -16.71
N GLN A 10 -37.14 15.08 -15.47
CA GLN A 10 -35.94 15.53 -14.76
C GLN A 10 -34.67 14.99 -15.42
N ALA A 11 -34.64 13.73 -15.84
CA ALA A 11 -33.49 13.13 -16.50
C ALA A 11 -33.20 13.79 -17.86
N LEU A 12 -34.23 14.06 -18.65
CA LEU A 12 -34.11 14.80 -19.92
C LEU A 12 -33.61 16.22 -19.71
N ALA A 13 -34.17 16.95 -18.74
CA ALA A 13 -33.73 18.30 -18.39
C ALA A 13 -32.26 18.32 -17.94
N ASN A 14 -31.84 17.34 -17.13
CA ASN A 14 -30.45 17.19 -16.70
C ASN A 14 -29.51 16.87 -17.87
N ALA A 15 -29.97 16.10 -18.85
CA ALA A 15 -29.21 15.76 -20.04
C ALA A 15 -29.20 16.89 -21.10
N GLY A 16 -30.04 17.92 -20.95
CA GLY A 16 -30.21 18.98 -21.95
C GLY A 16 -30.85 18.49 -23.25
N LEU A 17 -31.66 17.43 -23.20
CA LEU A 17 -32.29 16.80 -24.37
C LEU A 17 -33.80 16.97 -24.36
N THR A 18 -34.41 16.99 -25.54
CA THR A 18 -35.86 16.97 -25.73
C THR A 18 -36.39 15.54 -25.83
N HIS A 19 -37.70 15.36 -25.61
CA HIS A 19 -38.32 14.03 -25.59
C HIS A 19 -38.17 13.26 -26.91
N ASP A 20 -38.24 13.95 -28.04
CA ASP A 20 -38.11 13.38 -29.39
C ASP A 20 -36.68 12.94 -29.75
N GLN A 21 -35.68 13.37 -28.99
CA GLN A 21 -34.28 12.96 -29.17
C GLN A 21 -33.96 11.61 -28.52
N VAL A 22 -34.91 10.93 -27.89
CA VAL A 22 -34.74 9.59 -27.32
C VAL A 22 -35.41 8.56 -28.23
N ASP A 23 -34.63 7.66 -28.81
CA ASP A 23 -35.12 6.67 -29.78
C ASP A 23 -35.78 5.45 -29.11
N ALA A 24 -35.26 5.06 -27.95
CA ALA A 24 -35.62 3.81 -27.31
C ALA A 24 -35.63 3.91 -25.78
N VAL A 25 -36.49 3.13 -25.13
CA VAL A 25 -36.52 2.97 -23.67
C VAL A 25 -36.36 1.48 -23.32
N GLU A 26 -35.31 1.19 -22.57
CA GLU A 26 -35.17 -0.01 -21.77
C GLU A 26 -35.96 0.18 -20.47
N ALA A 27 -37.17 -0.38 -20.44
CA ALA A 27 -38.12 -0.21 -19.37
C ALA A 27 -37.76 -1.00 -18.11
N HIS A 28 -38.34 -0.58 -16.97
CA HIS A 28 -38.35 -1.37 -15.77
C HIS A 28 -39.07 -2.70 -16.02
N GLY A 29 -40.19 -2.72 -16.75
CA GLY A 29 -40.70 -3.88 -17.49
C GLY A 29 -40.69 -5.19 -16.71
N THR A 30 -41.37 -5.23 -15.57
CA THR A 30 -41.32 -6.37 -14.65
C THR A 30 -42.27 -7.50 -15.01
N GLY A 31 -43.14 -7.30 -16.01
CA GLY A 31 -44.17 -8.26 -16.38
C GLY A 31 -45.33 -8.27 -15.39
N THR A 32 -45.51 -7.21 -14.60
CA THR A 32 -46.55 -7.17 -13.56
C THR A 32 -47.84 -6.58 -14.11
N THR A 33 -48.98 -7.22 -13.79
CA THR A 33 -50.31 -6.79 -14.27
C THR A 33 -50.64 -5.33 -13.91
N LEU A 34 -50.10 -4.83 -12.78
CA LEU A 34 -50.32 -3.45 -12.32
C LEU A 34 -49.19 -2.50 -12.75
N GLY A 35 -47.93 -2.93 -12.65
CA GLY A 35 -46.78 -2.05 -12.85
C GLY A 35 -46.55 -1.69 -14.32
N ASP A 36 -46.69 -2.65 -15.23
CA ASP A 36 -46.42 -2.44 -16.65
C ASP A 36 -47.39 -1.43 -17.27
N PRO A 37 -48.72 -1.48 -17.01
CA PRO A 37 -49.63 -0.42 -17.49
C PRO A 37 -49.32 0.96 -16.93
N ILE A 38 -48.89 1.04 -15.68
CA ILE A 38 -48.51 2.31 -15.02
C ILE A 38 -47.27 2.91 -15.69
N GLU A 39 -46.27 2.09 -15.98
CA GLU A 39 -45.04 2.50 -16.66
C GLU A 39 -45.31 2.93 -18.11
N ALA A 40 -46.01 2.10 -18.88
CA ALA A 40 -46.35 2.43 -20.27
C ALA A 40 -47.18 3.72 -20.36
N SER A 41 -48.13 3.93 -19.43
CA SER A 41 -48.90 5.18 -19.36
C SER A 41 -48.01 6.39 -19.08
N ALA A 42 -46.95 6.24 -18.25
CA ALA A 42 -45.99 7.31 -18.01
C ALA A 42 -45.15 7.63 -19.25
N LEU A 43 -44.74 6.61 -20.02
CA LEU A 43 -44.02 6.78 -21.29
C LEU A 43 -44.89 7.44 -22.36
N HIS A 44 -46.15 7.03 -22.51
CA HIS A 44 -47.08 7.68 -23.43
C HIS A 44 -47.31 9.16 -23.08
N ALA A 45 -47.49 9.46 -21.79
CA ALA A 45 -47.73 10.84 -21.32
C ALA A 45 -46.49 11.75 -21.38
N THR A 46 -45.29 11.19 -21.54
CA THR A 46 -44.05 11.94 -21.69
C THR A 46 -43.57 11.86 -23.13
N TYR A 47 -42.80 10.82 -23.47
CA TYR A 47 -42.28 10.59 -24.82
C TYR A 47 -43.37 10.49 -25.89
N GLY A 48 -44.44 9.75 -25.63
CA GLY A 48 -45.42 9.37 -26.67
C GLY A 48 -46.12 10.52 -27.40
N HIS A 49 -46.17 11.72 -26.83
CA HIS A 49 -46.73 12.93 -27.47
C HIS A 49 -45.76 13.62 -28.44
N HIS A 50 -44.47 13.32 -28.34
CA HIS A 50 -43.40 13.93 -29.13
C HIS A 50 -42.90 13.02 -30.27
N HIS A 51 -43.33 11.75 -30.29
CA HIS A 51 -43.03 10.79 -31.36
C HIS A 51 -44.20 10.63 -32.35
N THR A 52 -43.89 10.15 -33.55
CA THR A 52 -44.87 9.86 -34.61
C THR A 52 -44.94 8.35 -34.90
N PRO A 53 -46.00 7.84 -35.54
CA PRO A 53 -46.05 6.43 -35.95
C PRO A 53 -44.94 6.01 -36.91
N ASP A 54 -44.33 6.95 -37.65
CA ASP A 54 -43.21 6.68 -38.57
C ASP A 54 -41.85 6.70 -37.83
N GLN A 55 -41.76 7.41 -36.72
CA GLN A 55 -40.60 7.46 -35.81
C GLN A 55 -41.03 7.24 -34.36
N PRO A 56 -41.47 6.00 -34.02
CA PRO A 56 -41.98 5.70 -32.69
C PRO A 56 -40.84 5.58 -31.67
N LEU A 57 -41.17 5.81 -30.39
CA LEU A 57 -40.31 5.41 -29.29
C LEU A 57 -40.29 3.87 -29.18
N TRP A 58 -39.12 3.26 -29.33
CA TRP A 58 -38.97 1.82 -29.19
C TRP A 58 -38.93 1.39 -27.73
N LEU A 59 -39.69 0.35 -27.38
CA LEU A 59 -39.85 -0.10 -26.00
C LEU A 59 -39.46 -1.57 -25.86
N GLY A 60 -38.62 -1.89 -24.88
CA GLY A 60 -38.31 -3.27 -24.52
C GLY A 60 -37.81 -3.42 -23.09
N SER A 61 -37.61 -4.66 -22.65
CA SER A 61 -36.96 -4.93 -21.36
C SER A 61 -36.07 -6.19 -21.42
N ILE A 62 -34.84 -6.08 -20.93
CA ILE A 62 -33.89 -7.19 -20.79
C ILE A 62 -34.41 -8.29 -19.85
N LYS A 63 -35.34 -7.95 -18.96
CA LYS A 63 -35.94 -8.89 -18.00
C LYS A 63 -36.73 -10.01 -18.70
N SER A 64 -37.18 -9.76 -19.93
CA SER A 64 -37.79 -10.80 -20.76
C SER A 64 -36.78 -11.87 -21.21
N ASN A 65 -35.47 -11.58 -21.25
CA ASN A 65 -34.41 -12.50 -21.65
C ASN A 65 -33.75 -13.22 -20.46
N ILE A 66 -33.46 -12.47 -19.37
CA ILE A 66 -32.64 -12.97 -18.25
C ILE A 66 -33.37 -12.95 -16.90
N GLY A 67 -34.66 -12.63 -16.89
CA GLY A 67 -35.43 -12.43 -15.66
C GLY A 67 -35.08 -11.15 -14.91
N HIS A 68 -35.70 -10.95 -13.74
CA HIS A 68 -35.42 -9.80 -12.90
C HIS A 68 -34.19 -10.05 -12.01
N THR A 69 -33.05 -9.49 -12.38
CA THR A 69 -31.77 -9.62 -11.65
C THR A 69 -31.66 -8.74 -10.39
N GLN A 70 -32.81 -8.42 -9.77
CA GLN A 70 -32.93 -7.61 -8.55
C GLN A 70 -32.10 -6.32 -8.60
N ALA A 71 -31.12 -6.16 -7.69
CA ALA A 71 -30.26 -4.97 -7.61
C ALA A 71 -29.45 -4.72 -8.90
N ALA A 72 -29.15 -5.76 -9.68
CA ALA A 72 -28.42 -5.65 -10.94
C ALA A 72 -29.32 -5.31 -12.14
N ALA A 73 -30.63 -5.14 -11.95
CA ALA A 73 -31.59 -4.95 -13.04
C ALA A 73 -31.32 -3.68 -13.86
N GLY A 74 -31.04 -2.56 -13.21
CA GLY A 74 -30.72 -1.31 -13.90
C GLY A 74 -29.43 -1.41 -14.71
N ALA A 75 -28.36 -1.94 -14.09
CA ALA A 75 -27.07 -2.15 -14.76
C ALA A 75 -27.17 -3.10 -15.96
N ALA A 76 -27.98 -4.16 -15.86
CA ALA A 76 -28.23 -5.06 -16.98
C ALA A 76 -28.89 -4.33 -18.16
N GLY A 77 -29.85 -3.45 -17.89
CA GLY A 77 -30.46 -2.58 -18.91
C GLY A 77 -29.47 -1.63 -19.58
N VAL A 78 -28.58 -1.02 -18.79
CA VAL A 78 -27.48 -0.18 -19.30
C VAL A 78 -26.55 -0.97 -20.22
N VAL A 79 -26.13 -2.18 -19.82
CA VAL A 79 -25.28 -3.04 -20.64
C VAL A 79 -25.96 -3.39 -21.97
N LYS A 80 -27.25 -3.76 -21.95
CA LYS A 80 -28.02 -4.02 -23.18
C LYS A 80 -27.98 -2.81 -24.12
N MET A 81 -28.17 -1.60 -23.59
CA MET A 81 -28.26 -0.40 -24.43
C MET A 81 -26.90 0.08 -24.94
N ILE A 82 -25.82 -0.08 -24.17
CA ILE A 82 -24.46 0.12 -24.67
C ILE A 82 -24.18 -0.85 -25.83
N GLN A 83 -24.50 -2.14 -25.67
CA GLN A 83 -24.29 -3.13 -26.73
C GLN A 83 -25.13 -2.83 -27.99
N ALA A 84 -26.38 -2.38 -27.81
CA ALA A 84 -27.25 -1.98 -28.91
C ALA A 84 -26.72 -0.75 -29.67
N ILE A 85 -26.17 0.23 -28.96
CA ILE A 85 -25.50 1.40 -29.55
C ILE A 85 -24.26 0.96 -30.35
N THR A 86 -23.40 0.13 -29.75
CA THR A 86 -22.16 -0.37 -30.37
C THR A 86 -22.43 -1.15 -31.67
N HIS A 87 -23.49 -1.98 -31.69
CA HIS A 87 -23.85 -2.80 -32.86
C HIS A 87 -24.92 -2.15 -33.74
N ALA A 88 -25.33 -0.91 -33.45
CA ALA A 88 -26.40 -0.21 -34.15
C ALA A 88 -27.69 -1.04 -34.34
N THR A 89 -28.06 -1.87 -33.35
CA THR A 89 -29.17 -2.83 -33.45
C THR A 89 -29.95 -2.85 -32.15
N LEU A 90 -31.27 -2.69 -32.21
CA LEU A 90 -32.17 -2.82 -31.05
C LEU A 90 -32.68 -4.26 -30.95
N PRO A 91 -32.33 -5.01 -29.88
CA PRO A 91 -32.75 -6.40 -29.73
C PRO A 91 -34.21 -6.52 -29.26
N ALA A 92 -34.86 -7.63 -29.65
CA ALA A 92 -36.25 -7.92 -29.30
C ALA A 92 -36.47 -8.09 -27.78
N THR A 93 -37.63 -7.66 -27.30
CA THR A 93 -38.22 -8.06 -26.03
C THR A 93 -39.05 -9.33 -26.23
N LEU A 94 -38.91 -10.31 -25.34
CA LEU A 94 -39.58 -11.60 -25.46
C LEU A 94 -40.95 -11.60 -24.76
N HIS A 95 -41.76 -12.63 -25.03
CA HIS A 95 -43.06 -12.90 -24.41
C HIS A 95 -44.15 -11.85 -24.67
N VAL A 96 -44.14 -11.27 -25.87
CA VAL A 96 -45.08 -10.22 -26.31
C VAL A 96 -45.93 -10.66 -27.51
N ASP A 97 -46.27 -11.96 -27.60
CA ASP A 97 -47.13 -12.51 -28.66
C ASP A 97 -48.49 -11.77 -28.76
N GLN A 98 -48.99 -11.32 -27.60
CA GLN A 98 -50.09 -10.36 -27.51
C GLN A 98 -49.68 -9.23 -26.53
N PRO A 99 -49.61 -7.97 -26.99
CA PRO A 99 -49.40 -6.83 -26.10
C PRO A 99 -50.50 -6.74 -25.02
N SER A 100 -50.15 -6.25 -23.83
CA SER A 100 -51.11 -6.15 -22.72
C SER A 100 -52.34 -5.32 -23.13
N PRO A 101 -53.58 -5.83 -22.90
CA PRO A 101 -54.81 -5.12 -23.25
C PRO A 101 -55.11 -3.94 -22.31
N HIS A 102 -54.35 -3.80 -21.23
CA HIS A 102 -54.48 -2.70 -20.27
C HIS A 102 -53.69 -1.44 -20.68
N ILE A 103 -53.05 -1.47 -21.86
CA ILE A 103 -52.29 -0.36 -22.43
C ILE A 103 -52.86 -0.07 -23.82
N ASP A 104 -53.11 1.21 -24.11
CA ASP A 104 -53.58 1.63 -25.42
C ASP A 104 -52.39 1.84 -26.39
N TRP A 105 -52.13 0.83 -27.21
CA TRP A 105 -51.07 0.88 -28.23
C TRP A 105 -51.51 1.53 -29.55
N SER A 106 -52.77 1.97 -29.67
CA SER A 106 -53.38 2.37 -30.96
C SER A 106 -52.75 3.61 -31.57
N SER A 107 -52.16 4.51 -30.76
CA SER A 107 -51.45 5.68 -31.27
C SER A 107 -50.24 5.32 -32.12
N GLY A 108 -49.63 4.16 -31.87
CA GLY A 108 -48.42 3.70 -32.55
C GLY A 108 -47.16 4.52 -32.27
N THR A 109 -47.21 5.51 -31.37
CA THR A 109 -46.09 6.42 -31.04
C THR A 109 -45.11 5.84 -30.02
N VAL A 110 -45.51 4.78 -29.30
CA VAL A 110 -44.62 3.91 -28.51
C VAL A 110 -44.83 2.48 -29.02
N ARG A 111 -43.76 1.78 -29.40
CA ARG A 111 -43.84 0.43 -30.00
C ARG A 111 -42.95 -0.57 -29.31
N LEU A 112 -43.51 -1.73 -28.97
CA LEU A 112 -42.75 -2.86 -28.44
C LEU A 112 -41.79 -3.42 -29.50
N LEU A 113 -40.55 -3.69 -29.10
CA LEU A 113 -39.52 -4.36 -29.90
C LEU A 113 -39.84 -5.87 -30.02
N THR A 114 -40.81 -6.24 -30.85
CA THR A 114 -41.25 -7.65 -31.01
C THR A 114 -40.25 -8.51 -31.80
N GLU A 115 -39.39 -7.87 -32.60
CA GLU A 115 -38.29 -8.49 -33.33
C GLU A 115 -37.03 -7.59 -33.26
N PRO A 116 -35.81 -8.13 -33.51
CA PRO A 116 -34.62 -7.30 -33.58
C PRO A 116 -34.69 -6.38 -34.79
N ILE A 117 -34.37 -5.10 -34.61
CA ILE A 117 -34.36 -4.12 -35.70
C ILE A 117 -33.00 -3.44 -35.80
N GLN A 118 -32.62 -3.07 -37.02
CA GLN A 118 -31.51 -2.14 -37.21
C GLN A 118 -31.90 -0.80 -36.59
N TRP A 119 -31.07 -0.24 -35.72
CA TRP A 119 -31.33 1.05 -35.09
C TRP A 119 -31.26 2.14 -36.16
N PRO A 120 -32.38 2.83 -36.46
CA PRO A 120 -32.41 3.84 -37.52
C PRO A 120 -31.38 4.95 -37.28
N ASN A 121 -30.83 5.50 -38.36
CA ASN A 121 -30.03 6.72 -38.26
C ASN A 121 -31.00 7.93 -38.24
N THR A 122 -30.93 8.73 -37.18
CA THR A 122 -31.65 10.00 -37.05
C THR A 122 -30.68 11.17 -37.28
N ASP A 123 -31.18 12.40 -37.15
CA ASP A 123 -30.39 13.63 -37.22
C ASP A 123 -29.65 13.95 -35.91
N HIS A 124 -29.82 13.11 -34.88
CA HIS A 124 -29.12 13.17 -33.60
C HIS A 124 -28.39 11.84 -33.32
N PRO A 125 -27.44 11.81 -32.37
CA PRO A 125 -26.80 10.57 -31.98
C PRO A 125 -27.82 9.58 -31.40
N ARG A 126 -27.60 8.27 -31.61
CA ARG A 126 -28.47 7.23 -31.08
C ARG A 126 -28.58 7.38 -29.57
N THR A 127 -29.79 7.54 -29.07
CA THR A 127 -30.04 7.87 -27.68
C THR A 127 -31.11 6.95 -27.12
N ALA A 128 -30.83 6.32 -25.98
CA ALA A 128 -31.77 5.48 -25.28
C ALA A 128 -31.90 5.89 -23.81
N ALA A 129 -33.03 5.57 -23.20
CA ALA A 129 -33.23 5.71 -21.77
C ALA A 129 -33.34 4.35 -21.07
N VAL A 130 -32.93 4.29 -19.80
CA VAL A 130 -33.04 3.10 -18.94
C VAL A 130 -33.83 3.45 -17.68
N SER A 131 -34.93 2.74 -17.45
CA SER A 131 -35.79 2.90 -16.27
C SER A 131 -35.59 1.77 -15.26
N SER A 132 -35.54 2.11 -13.97
CA SER A 132 -35.59 1.13 -12.88
C SER A 132 -36.35 1.69 -11.68
N PHE A 133 -37.39 0.97 -11.23
CA PHE A 133 -38.28 1.42 -10.16
C PHE A 133 -38.24 0.44 -8.98
N GLY A 134 -37.72 0.89 -7.84
CA GLY A 134 -37.58 0.06 -6.65
C GLY A 134 -38.90 -0.08 -5.89
N ILE A 135 -39.09 -1.22 -5.21
CA ILE A 135 -40.28 -1.47 -4.38
C ILE A 135 -40.38 -0.49 -3.19
N SER A 136 -39.27 0.13 -2.77
CA SER A 136 -39.23 1.21 -1.77
C SER A 136 -39.90 2.51 -2.25
N GLY A 137 -40.18 2.63 -3.55
CA GLY A 137 -40.73 3.84 -4.19
C GLY A 137 -39.68 4.72 -4.87
N THR A 138 -38.38 4.41 -4.75
CA THR A 138 -37.30 5.13 -5.44
C THR A 138 -37.29 4.81 -6.93
N ASN A 139 -37.34 5.85 -7.78
CA ASN A 139 -37.36 5.72 -9.23
C ASN A 139 -36.07 6.29 -9.83
N ALA A 140 -35.45 5.56 -10.75
CA ALA A 140 -34.30 6.02 -11.52
C ALA A 140 -34.63 5.99 -13.02
N HIS A 141 -34.18 7.01 -13.74
CA HIS A 141 -34.25 7.11 -15.18
C HIS A 141 -32.94 7.69 -15.70
N LEU A 142 -32.23 6.95 -16.55
CA LEU A 142 -30.91 7.31 -17.06
C LEU A 142 -30.99 7.52 -18.57
N ILE A 143 -30.31 8.54 -19.11
CA ILE A 143 -30.15 8.75 -20.55
C ILE A 143 -28.76 8.29 -20.99
N LEU A 144 -28.69 7.53 -22.07
CA LEU A 144 -27.47 7.01 -22.69
C LEU A 144 -27.41 7.47 -24.15
N GLN A 145 -26.28 8.02 -24.58
CA GLN A 145 -26.09 8.51 -25.94
C GLN A 145 -24.82 7.91 -26.56
N GLN A 146 -24.87 7.67 -27.86
CA GLN A 146 -23.72 7.21 -28.65
C GLN A 146 -22.52 8.17 -28.50
N PRO A 147 -21.28 7.66 -28.34
CA PRO A 147 -20.10 8.52 -28.27
C PRO A 147 -19.90 9.29 -29.59
N PRO A 148 -19.28 10.49 -29.54
CA PRO A 148 -18.96 11.25 -30.74
C PRO A 148 -18.17 10.38 -31.71
N THR A 149 -18.62 10.29 -32.97
CA THR A 149 -17.83 9.63 -34.00
C THR A 149 -16.71 10.61 -34.41
N PRO A 150 -15.42 10.22 -34.37
CA PRO A 150 -14.36 11.10 -34.84
C PRO A 150 -14.66 11.54 -36.27
N ASN A 151 -14.67 12.86 -36.52
CA ASN A 151 -14.92 13.41 -37.86
C ASN A 151 -13.83 12.89 -38.82
N PRO A 152 -14.17 12.15 -39.88
CA PRO A 152 -13.19 11.75 -40.90
C PRO A 152 -12.61 12.94 -41.67
N THR A 153 -13.25 14.11 -41.55
CA THR A 153 -12.94 15.37 -42.23
C THR A 153 -12.07 16.32 -41.43
N GLN A 154 -11.72 16.00 -40.18
CA GLN A 154 -10.58 16.65 -39.52
C GLN A 154 -9.31 15.89 -39.90
N THR A 155 -8.83 16.13 -41.12
CA THR A 155 -7.39 16.06 -41.37
C THR A 155 -6.69 16.95 -40.35
N PRO A 156 -5.59 16.51 -39.71
CA PRO A 156 -4.67 17.42 -39.03
C PRO A 156 -4.12 18.38 -40.10
N GLU A 157 -4.76 19.53 -40.27
CA GLU A 157 -4.20 20.67 -41.01
C GLU A 157 -3.06 21.26 -40.17
N ASP A 158 -1.93 20.53 -40.15
CA ASP A 158 -0.55 21.04 -40.04
C ASP A 158 0.48 19.88 -40.07
N CYS A 159 0.20 18.80 -40.82
CA CYS A 159 1.22 17.86 -41.26
C CYS A 159 1.01 17.56 -42.75
N SER A 160 1.91 18.08 -43.58
CA SER A 160 1.86 17.91 -45.03
C SER A 160 1.87 16.42 -45.43
N PRO A 161 1.04 16.01 -46.41
CA PRO A 161 0.90 14.62 -46.83
C PRO A 161 2.06 14.23 -47.77
N ALA A 162 3.00 13.43 -47.29
CA ALA A 162 3.88 12.65 -48.15
C ALA A 162 3.40 11.18 -48.16
N GLN A 163 2.51 10.92 -49.12
CA GLN A 163 2.34 9.66 -49.86
C GLN A 163 2.53 8.35 -49.08
N SER A 164 1.41 7.69 -48.77
CA SER A 164 1.41 6.23 -48.75
C SER A 164 1.81 5.67 -50.13
N PRO A 165 2.67 4.66 -50.14
CA PRO A 165 2.37 3.46 -50.89
C PRO A 165 2.23 2.29 -49.93
N CYS A 166 1.24 1.45 -50.22
CA CYS A 166 1.31 0.04 -49.92
C CYS A 166 2.64 -0.48 -50.50
N ALA A 167 3.64 -0.65 -49.65
CA ALA A 167 4.88 -1.32 -49.93
C ALA A 167 5.10 -2.31 -48.80
N THR A 168 5.16 -3.59 -49.16
CA THR A 168 5.93 -4.58 -48.42
C THR A 168 7.26 -3.98 -48.01
N ILE A 169 7.43 -3.66 -46.73
CA ILE A 169 8.75 -3.49 -46.13
C ILE A 169 9.27 -4.91 -45.89
N THR A 170 9.86 -5.48 -46.93
CA THR A 170 10.99 -6.39 -46.75
C THR A 170 12.21 -5.53 -46.47
N ASP A 171 12.90 -5.78 -45.35
CA ASP A 171 14.28 -5.41 -45.04
C ASP A 171 14.75 -3.98 -45.40
N ALA A 172 14.75 -3.09 -44.40
CA ALA A 172 15.94 -2.31 -44.01
C ALA A 172 15.60 -1.28 -42.91
N GLY A 173 16.08 -1.55 -41.68
CA GLY A 173 16.64 -0.58 -40.73
C GLY A 173 15.71 0.41 -40.03
N THR A 174 15.37 0.10 -38.76
CA THR A 174 15.11 0.97 -37.58
C THR A 174 13.93 0.53 -36.69
N GLY A 175 13.67 -0.77 -36.59
CA GLY A 175 12.78 -1.34 -35.58
C GLY A 175 13.46 -2.46 -34.82
N LEU A 176 13.32 -2.48 -33.50
CA LEU A 176 13.71 -3.62 -32.67
C LEU A 176 13.20 -4.93 -33.28
N SER A 177 14.10 -5.83 -33.64
CA SER A 177 13.73 -7.12 -34.22
C SER A 177 13.00 -8.03 -33.23
N PHE A 178 12.92 -7.66 -31.95
CA PHE A 178 12.35 -8.47 -30.87
C PHE A 178 11.31 -7.70 -30.04
N VAL A 179 10.23 -8.39 -29.63
CA VAL A 179 9.13 -7.83 -28.83
C VAL A 179 8.98 -8.63 -27.54
N PRO A 180 8.88 -7.97 -26.36
CA PRO A 180 8.53 -8.65 -25.12
C PRO A 180 7.01 -8.74 -24.94
N TRP A 181 6.49 -9.93 -24.64
CA TRP A 181 5.14 -10.14 -24.13
C TRP A 181 5.21 -10.41 -22.63
N VAL A 182 4.84 -9.40 -21.84
CA VAL A 182 4.87 -9.43 -20.38
C VAL A 182 3.52 -9.88 -19.84
N ILE A 183 3.51 -10.93 -19.02
CA ILE A 183 2.28 -11.55 -18.50
C ILE A 183 2.46 -11.74 -17.01
N SER A 184 1.41 -11.46 -16.24
CA SER A 184 1.46 -11.68 -14.80
C SER A 184 0.14 -12.21 -14.24
N ALA A 185 0.25 -12.87 -13.08
CA ALA A 185 -0.89 -13.39 -12.33
C ALA A 185 -0.59 -13.53 -10.83
N LYS A 186 -1.64 -13.70 -10.01
CA LYS A 186 -1.52 -13.98 -8.57
C LYS A 186 -1.15 -15.43 -8.23
N SER A 187 -1.07 -16.32 -9.22
CA SER A 187 -0.60 -17.70 -9.03
C SER A 187 0.03 -18.25 -10.32
N ALA A 188 0.88 -19.27 -10.20
CA ALA A 188 1.49 -19.95 -11.34
C ALA A 188 0.43 -20.62 -12.26
N GLU A 189 -0.63 -21.16 -11.66
CA GLU A 189 -1.75 -21.74 -12.40
C GLU A 189 -2.52 -20.67 -13.19
N ALA A 190 -2.78 -19.52 -12.57
CA ALA A 190 -3.41 -18.38 -13.25
C ALA A 190 -2.54 -17.83 -14.38
N LEU A 191 -1.22 -17.82 -14.22
CA LEU A 191 -0.27 -17.38 -15.25
C LEU A 191 -0.34 -18.31 -16.48
N SER A 192 -0.32 -19.62 -16.26
CA SER A 192 -0.43 -20.63 -17.32
C SER A 192 -1.80 -20.58 -18.03
N ALA A 193 -2.87 -20.40 -17.25
CA ALA A 193 -4.23 -20.23 -17.79
C ALA A 193 -4.38 -18.92 -18.57
N GLN A 194 -3.72 -17.84 -18.15
CA GLN A 194 -3.71 -16.57 -18.88
C GLN A 194 -2.98 -16.70 -20.22
N ALA A 195 -1.85 -17.41 -20.26
CA ALA A 195 -1.13 -17.73 -21.49
C ALA A 195 -2.02 -18.53 -22.46
N SER A 196 -2.76 -19.52 -21.94
CA SER A 196 -3.72 -20.31 -22.73
C SER A 196 -4.82 -19.45 -23.36
N ARG A 197 -5.39 -18.50 -22.60
CA ARG A 197 -6.42 -17.57 -23.12
C ARG A 197 -5.87 -16.62 -24.20
N LEU A 198 -4.62 -16.18 -24.06
CA LEU A 198 -3.96 -15.34 -25.05
C LEU A 198 -3.73 -16.11 -26.36
N LEU A 199 -3.37 -17.39 -26.29
CA LEU A 199 -3.29 -18.25 -27.47
C LEU A 199 -4.63 -18.37 -28.18
N THR A 200 -5.71 -18.66 -27.45
CA THR A 200 -7.06 -18.73 -28.04
C THR A 200 -7.45 -17.41 -28.73
N ARG A 201 -7.14 -16.27 -28.09
CA ARG A 201 -7.39 -14.95 -28.69
C ARG A 201 -6.62 -14.73 -29.99
N LEU A 202 -5.40 -15.25 -30.09
CA LEU A 202 -4.55 -15.14 -31.29
C LEU A 202 -5.01 -16.06 -32.42
N ASP A 203 -5.67 -17.17 -32.09
CA ASP A 203 -6.26 -18.10 -33.06
C ASP A 203 -7.60 -17.57 -33.60
N ASP A 204 -8.41 -16.94 -32.74
CA ASP A 204 -9.74 -16.40 -33.08
C ASP A 204 -9.68 -15.17 -34.02
N ASP A 205 -8.60 -14.39 -33.97
CA ASP A 205 -8.40 -13.26 -34.87
C ASP A 205 -6.91 -13.12 -35.27
N PRO A 206 -6.55 -13.62 -36.47
CA PRO A 206 -5.18 -13.69 -36.93
C PRO A 206 -4.60 -12.33 -37.32
N VAL A 207 -5.39 -11.25 -37.33
CA VAL A 207 -4.96 -9.93 -37.84
C VAL A 207 -4.25 -9.09 -36.77
N VAL A 208 -4.29 -9.49 -35.50
CA VAL A 208 -3.65 -8.73 -34.40
C VAL A 208 -2.14 -8.62 -34.56
N ASP A 209 -1.62 -7.40 -34.56
CA ASP A 209 -0.19 -7.13 -34.61
C ASP A 209 0.52 -7.54 -33.28
N ALA A 210 1.73 -8.08 -33.39
CA ALA A 210 2.47 -8.60 -32.24
C ALA A 210 3.00 -7.49 -31.32
N ILE A 211 3.31 -6.31 -31.88
CA ILE A 211 3.75 -5.12 -31.14
C ILE A 211 2.56 -4.54 -30.38
N ASP A 212 1.40 -4.39 -31.02
CA ASP A 212 0.17 -3.90 -30.38
C ASP A 212 -0.30 -4.80 -29.24
N LEU A 213 -0.17 -6.13 -29.41
CA LEU A 213 -0.45 -7.08 -28.34
C LEU A 213 0.51 -6.90 -27.16
N GLY A 214 1.82 -6.81 -27.44
CA GLY A 214 2.84 -6.59 -26.41
C GLY A 214 2.62 -5.28 -25.64
N TRP A 215 2.33 -4.20 -26.35
CA TRP A 215 1.96 -2.91 -25.78
C TRP A 215 0.71 -3.02 -24.91
N SER A 216 -0.34 -3.67 -25.41
CA SER A 216 -1.61 -3.83 -24.68
C SER A 216 -1.45 -4.64 -23.39
N LEU A 217 -0.55 -5.63 -23.38
CA LEU A 217 -0.24 -6.42 -22.18
C LEU A 217 0.41 -5.57 -21.07
N ILE A 218 1.06 -4.47 -21.42
CA ILE A 218 1.70 -3.55 -20.47
C ILE A 218 0.76 -2.39 -20.12
N ALA A 219 0.15 -1.76 -21.13
CA ALA A 219 -0.64 -0.54 -20.96
C ALA A 219 -2.04 -0.78 -20.37
N THR A 220 -2.58 -2.00 -20.46
CA THR A 220 -3.99 -2.29 -20.09
C THR A 220 -4.14 -3.37 -19.03
N ARG A 221 -3.05 -3.86 -18.44
CA ARG A 221 -3.07 -4.95 -17.45
C ARG A 221 -2.26 -4.58 -16.22
N SER A 222 -2.78 -5.00 -15.06
CA SER A 222 -2.05 -4.90 -13.79
C SER A 222 -0.88 -5.89 -13.76
N MET A 223 0.20 -5.50 -13.08
CA MET A 223 1.38 -6.34 -12.86
C MET A 223 1.30 -7.06 -11.50
N PHE A 224 1.23 -8.39 -11.50
CA PHE A 224 1.19 -9.24 -10.31
C PHE A 224 2.53 -9.93 -10.03
N GLU A 225 2.59 -10.75 -8.97
CA GLU A 225 3.81 -11.37 -8.45
C GLU A 225 4.31 -12.57 -9.28
N HIS A 226 3.45 -13.42 -9.82
CA HIS A 226 3.90 -14.46 -10.76
C HIS A 226 4.00 -13.86 -12.14
N ARG A 227 5.21 -13.74 -12.68
CA ARG A 227 5.49 -13.03 -13.92
C ARG A 227 6.14 -13.95 -14.93
N ALA A 228 5.81 -13.76 -16.19
CA ALA A 228 6.50 -14.32 -17.31
C ALA A 228 6.74 -13.26 -18.38
N VAL A 229 7.88 -13.35 -19.06
CA VAL A 229 8.18 -12.55 -20.25
C VAL A 229 8.58 -13.50 -21.36
N VAL A 230 7.87 -13.42 -22.48
CA VAL A 230 8.22 -14.13 -23.72
C VAL A 230 8.91 -13.11 -24.63
N VAL A 231 10.13 -13.41 -25.08
CA VAL A 231 10.87 -12.56 -26.02
C VAL A 231 10.97 -13.29 -27.35
N GLY A 232 10.51 -12.69 -28.43
CA GLY A 232 10.52 -13.32 -29.75
C GLY A 232 10.69 -12.31 -30.88
N ALA A 233 11.28 -12.77 -31.98
CA ALA A 233 11.54 -11.94 -33.17
C ALA A 233 10.31 -11.78 -34.08
N ASP A 234 9.42 -12.76 -34.01
CA ASP A 234 8.26 -12.88 -34.86
C ASP A 234 7.09 -13.49 -34.07
N ARG A 235 5.89 -13.39 -34.64
CA ARG A 235 4.66 -13.89 -34.02
C ARG A 235 4.71 -15.39 -33.70
N HIS A 236 5.35 -16.20 -34.56
CA HIS A 236 5.42 -17.64 -34.37
C HIS A 236 6.29 -18.00 -33.15
N GLN A 237 7.42 -17.32 -32.96
CA GLN A 237 8.26 -17.47 -31.77
C GLN A 237 7.50 -17.06 -30.49
N LEU A 238 6.77 -15.95 -30.54
CA LEU A 238 5.99 -15.46 -29.41
C LEU A 238 4.83 -16.41 -29.04
N GLN A 239 4.11 -16.93 -30.04
CA GLN A 239 3.07 -17.95 -29.84
C GLN A 239 3.64 -19.25 -29.28
N ARG A 240 4.80 -19.70 -29.77
CA ARG A 240 5.50 -20.88 -29.22
C ARG A 240 5.86 -20.66 -27.74
N GLY A 241 6.39 -19.50 -27.39
CA GLY A 241 6.69 -19.16 -25.98
C GLY A 241 5.45 -19.08 -25.10
N LEU A 242 4.31 -18.58 -25.60
CA LEU A 242 3.04 -18.67 -24.89
C LEU A 242 2.59 -20.12 -24.68
N ALA A 243 2.78 -21.00 -25.66
CA ALA A 243 2.43 -22.42 -25.56
C ALA A 243 3.32 -23.17 -24.55
N GLU A 244 4.61 -22.84 -24.53
CA GLU A 244 5.56 -23.30 -23.51
C GLU A 244 5.13 -22.85 -22.10
N LEU A 245 4.74 -21.58 -21.96
CA LEU A 245 4.23 -21.04 -20.69
C LEU A 245 2.90 -21.69 -20.27
N ALA A 246 1.97 -21.90 -21.20
CA ALA A 246 0.68 -22.52 -20.95
C ALA A 246 0.80 -24.00 -20.52
N SER A 247 1.77 -24.73 -21.08
CA SER A 247 2.00 -26.15 -20.78
C SER A 247 2.93 -26.38 -19.57
N GLY A 248 3.66 -25.35 -19.12
CA GLY A 248 4.68 -25.44 -18.08
C GLY A 248 6.02 -26.01 -18.55
N ASN A 249 6.14 -26.37 -19.84
CA ASN A 249 7.39 -26.84 -20.45
C ASN A 249 8.18 -25.65 -20.98
N LEU A 250 8.85 -24.94 -20.08
CA LEU A 250 9.54 -23.69 -20.40
C LEU A 250 10.75 -23.91 -21.32
N GLY A 251 10.72 -23.28 -22.50
CA GLY A 251 11.85 -23.23 -23.43
C GLY A 251 12.79 -22.05 -23.16
N ALA A 252 13.82 -21.93 -24.00
CA ALA A 252 14.89 -20.94 -23.83
C ALA A 252 14.45 -19.49 -24.06
N ASP A 253 13.25 -19.25 -24.60
CA ASP A 253 12.73 -17.95 -25.00
C ASP A 253 11.74 -17.35 -23.96
N VAL A 254 11.38 -18.14 -22.94
CA VAL A 254 10.48 -17.74 -21.86
C VAL A 254 11.26 -17.54 -20.56
N VAL A 255 11.04 -16.41 -19.89
CA VAL A 255 11.56 -16.17 -18.53
C VAL A 255 10.38 -16.14 -17.59
N VAL A 256 10.39 -17.00 -16.58
CA VAL A 256 9.34 -17.08 -15.55
C VAL A 256 9.96 -16.89 -14.18
N GLY A 257 9.28 -16.15 -13.32
CA GLY A 257 9.70 -15.98 -11.94
C GLY A 257 8.56 -15.53 -11.05
N ARG A 258 8.89 -15.33 -9.78
CA ARG A 258 7.99 -14.75 -8.79
C ARG A 258 8.67 -13.53 -8.20
N ALA A 259 8.08 -12.37 -8.45
CA ALA A 259 8.52 -11.13 -7.84
C ALA A 259 8.38 -11.22 -6.31
N ARG A 260 9.48 -10.92 -5.62
CA ARG A 260 9.54 -10.80 -4.15
C ARG A 260 9.83 -9.34 -3.79
N ALA A 261 9.79 -9.03 -2.49
CA ALA A 261 10.31 -7.75 -2.03
C ALA A 261 11.77 -7.63 -2.51
N ALA A 262 12.06 -6.61 -3.31
CA ALA A 262 13.40 -6.36 -3.80
C ALA A 262 14.25 -5.83 -2.63
N GLY A 263 15.39 -6.47 -2.36
CA GLY A 263 16.46 -5.81 -1.60
C GLY A 263 17.26 -4.89 -2.51
N GLU A 264 18.40 -4.44 -2.05
CA GLU A 264 19.20 -3.43 -2.77
C GLU A 264 19.81 -4.02 -4.06
N THR A 265 19.89 -3.19 -5.09
CA THR A 265 20.38 -3.54 -6.43
C THR A 265 21.79 -3.01 -6.65
N VAL A 266 22.68 -3.87 -7.13
CA VAL A 266 24.08 -3.56 -7.41
C VAL A 266 24.35 -3.72 -8.90
N MET A 267 24.92 -2.69 -9.54
CA MET A 267 25.50 -2.83 -10.87
C MET A 267 27.01 -3.08 -10.77
N VAL A 268 27.46 -4.13 -11.45
CA VAL A 268 28.83 -4.68 -11.40
C VAL A 268 29.47 -4.50 -12.76
N PHE A 269 30.51 -3.68 -12.85
CA PHE A 269 31.24 -3.39 -14.07
C PHE A 269 32.48 -4.30 -14.18
N PRO A 270 32.55 -5.21 -15.18
CA PRO A 270 33.61 -6.19 -15.26
C PRO A 270 34.97 -5.62 -15.65
N GLY A 271 36.00 -6.44 -15.50
CA GLY A 271 37.37 -6.09 -15.87
C GLY A 271 37.72 -6.50 -17.30
N GLN A 272 39.01 -6.34 -17.64
CA GLN A 272 39.55 -6.83 -18.92
C GLN A 272 39.46 -8.35 -19.04
N GLY A 273 39.01 -8.84 -20.19
CA GLY A 273 38.86 -10.27 -20.50
C GLY A 273 37.52 -10.64 -21.17
N SER A 274 36.54 -9.75 -21.15
CA SER A 274 35.21 -9.96 -21.74
C SER A 274 35.03 -9.30 -23.12
N GLN A 275 36.00 -8.52 -23.58
CA GLN A 275 35.96 -7.84 -24.87
C GLN A 275 35.94 -8.83 -26.04
N ARG A 276 35.17 -8.51 -27.08
CA ARG A 276 35.09 -9.27 -28.33
C ARG A 276 34.79 -8.34 -29.49
N LEU A 277 35.19 -8.74 -30.70
CA LEU A 277 34.82 -8.00 -31.91
C LEU A 277 33.30 -7.90 -32.04
N GLY A 278 32.84 -6.74 -32.51
CA GLY A 278 31.42 -6.45 -32.72
C GLY A 278 30.60 -6.21 -31.45
N MET A 279 31.21 -6.16 -30.26
CA MET A 279 30.45 -5.90 -29.03
C MET A 279 29.74 -4.53 -29.08
N GLY A 280 28.47 -4.51 -28.68
CA GLY A 280 27.62 -3.32 -28.64
C GLY A 280 27.07 -2.88 -30.00
N ALA A 281 27.50 -3.48 -31.13
CA ALA A 281 27.06 -3.06 -32.46
C ALA A 281 25.55 -3.30 -32.68
N GLN A 282 25.02 -4.43 -32.22
CA GLN A 282 23.59 -4.73 -32.38
C GLN A 282 22.73 -3.83 -31.48
N LEU A 283 23.23 -3.49 -30.29
CA LEU A 283 22.54 -2.55 -29.41
C LEU A 283 22.54 -1.13 -29.98
N TYR A 284 23.67 -0.71 -30.57
CA TYR A 284 23.80 0.57 -31.26
C TYR A 284 22.78 0.72 -32.39
N GLU A 285 22.56 -0.32 -33.18
CA GLU A 285 21.58 -0.29 -34.26
C GLU A 285 20.12 -0.27 -33.78
N GLN A 286 19.83 -0.89 -32.62
CA GLN A 286 18.45 -1.16 -32.19
C GLN A 286 17.93 -0.21 -31.10
N PHE A 287 18.81 0.41 -30.31
CA PHE A 287 18.42 1.24 -29.16
C PHE A 287 19.06 2.64 -29.24
N PRO A 288 18.29 3.67 -29.64
CA PRO A 288 18.81 5.04 -29.78
C PRO A 288 19.50 5.60 -28.52
N VAL A 289 19.01 5.23 -27.33
CA VAL A 289 19.62 5.65 -26.06
C VAL A 289 21.01 5.04 -25.86
N PHE A 290 21.18 3.77 -26.20
CA PHE A 290 22.49 3.13 -26.17
C PHE A 290 23.42 3.79 -27.20
N ALA A 291 22.91 4.03 -28.42
CA ALA A 291 23.69 4.64 -29.49
C ALA A 291 24.22 6.03 -29.12
N ALA A 292 23.34 6.89 -28.59
CA ALA A 292 23.72 8.23 -28.15
C ALA A 292 24.77 8.20 -27.02
N ALA A 293 24.56 7.37 -26.00
CA ALA A 293 25.52 7.23 -24.90
C ALA A 293 26.87 6.65 -25.38
N PHE A 294 26.84 5.70 -26.31
CA PHE A 294 28.04 5.11 -26.89
C PHE A 294 28.81 6.14 -27.74
N ASP A 295 28.11 6.94 -28.53
CA ASP A 295 28.70 8.03 -29.33
C ASP A 295 29.40 9.05 -28.44
N ASP A 296 28.73 9.53 -27.38
CA ASP A 296 29.32 10.49 -26.44
C ASP A 296 30.60 9.95 -25.78
N VAL A 297 30.62 8.67 -25.41
CA VAL A 297 31.79 8.04 -24.78
C VAL A 297 32.92 7.83 -25.79
N VAL A 298 32.61 7.36 -27.00
CA VAL A 298 33.61 7.17 -28.06
C VAL A 298 34.25 8.51 -28.45
N ASP A 299 33.45 9.57 -28.60
CA ASP A 299 33.94 10.91 -28.92
C ASP A 299 34.88 11.48 -27.82
N ALA A 300 34.62 11.14 -26.56
CA ALA A 300 35.52 11.49 -25.45
C ALA A 300 36.83 10.68 -25.47
N LEU A 301 36.77 9.38 -25.81
CA LEU A 301 37.93 8.49 -25.84
C LEU A 301 38.83 8.73 -27.06
N ASP A 302 38.25 8.98 -28.23
CA ASP A 302 38.98 9.13 -29.51
C ASP A 302 39.93 10.34 -29.51
N GLN A 303 39.77 11.28 -28.57
CA GLN A 303 40.72 12.37 -28.34
C GLN A 303 42.09 11.90 -27.82
N TYR A 304 42.14 10.73 -27.19
CA TYR A 304 43.33 10.19 -26.52
C TYR A 304 43.89 8.93 -27.17
N LEU A 305 43.16 8.33 -28.12
CA LEU A 305 43.53 7.09 -28.79
C LEU A 305 44.21 7.36 -30.13
N ARG A 306 45.14 6.47 -30.51
CA ARG A 306 45.86 6.58 -31.79
C ARG A 306 45.04 6.17 -33.01
N LEU A 307 43.92 5.48 -32.81
CA LEU A 307 42.99 5.02 -33.84
C LEU A 307 41.56 5.21 -33.33
N PRO A 308 40.57 5.47 -34.21
CA PRO A 308 39.18 5.56 -33.79
C PRO A 308 38.68 4.25 -33.17
N LEU A 309 38.15 4.32 -31.96
CA LEU A 309 37.79 3.17 -31.14
C LEU A 309 36.79 2.25 -31.84
N ARG A 310 35.80 2.82 -32.53
CA ARG A 310 34.80 2.07 -33.30
C ARG A 310 35.42 1.18 -34.38
N GLN A 311 36.46 1.65 -35.06
CA GLN A 311 37.14 0.86 -36.10
C GLN A 311 37.89 -0.34 -35.50
N VAL A 312 38.36 -0.21 -34.25
CA VAL A 312 39.00 -1.31 -33.53
C VAL A 312 37.96 -2.29 -33.01
N MET A 313 36.89 -1.80 -32.39
CA MET A 313 35.84 -2.63 -31.79
C MET A 313 35.06 -3.45 -32.83
N TRP A 314 34.76 -2.85 -33.99
CA TRP A 314 33.92 -3.46 -35.03
C TRP A 314 34.69 -3.80 -36.31
N GLY A 315 36.03 -3.82 -36.22
CA GLY A 315 36.91 -4.29 -37.29
C GLY A 315 37.17 -5.80 -37.23
N ASP A 316 38.26 -6.23 -37.87
CA ASP A 316 38.63 -7.64 -38.02
C ASP A 316 39.91 -8.04 -37.26
N ASP A 317 40.56 -7.10 -36.57
CA ASP A 317 41.83 -7.33 -35.85
C ASP A 317 41.60 -7.56 -34.35
N GLU A 318 41.39 -8.83 -33.99
CA GLU A 318 41.20 -9.25 -32.60
C GLU A 318 42.46 -9.00 -31.73
N GLY A 319 43.66 -9.06 -32.31
CA GLY A 319 44.91 -8.79 -31.59
C GLY A 319 45.01 -7.33 -31.17
N LEU A 320 44.57 -6.42 -32.03
CA LEU A 320 44.49 -4.99 -31.75
C LEU A 320 43.47 -4.68 -30.66
N LEU A 321 42.26 -5.26 -30.72
CA LEU A 321 41.25 -5.10 -29.64
C LEU A 321 41.77 -5.63 -28.29
N ASN A 322 42.50 -6.75 -28.31
CA ASN A 322 43.06 -7.36 -27.09
C ASN A 322 44.31 -6.65 -26.54
N SER A 323 44.86 -5.65 -27.25
CA SER A 323 45.89 -4.80 -26.69
C SER A 323 45.32 -3.94 -25.55
N THR A 324 46.05 -3.79 -24.45
CA THR A 324 45.57 -3.09 -23.25
C THR A 324 45.19 -1.64 -23.54
N GLU A 325 45.84 -1.01 -24.53
CA GLU A 325 45.54 0.34 -25.03
C GLU A 325 44.09 0.47 -25.54
N PHE A 326 43.53 -0.56 -26.19
CA PHE A 326 42.17 -0.52 -26.75
C PHE A 326 41.16 -1.33 -25.95
N ALA A 327 41.55 -2.44 -25.32
CA ALA A 327 40.65 -3.29 -24.55
C ALA A 327 39.96 -2.51 -23.42
N GLN A 328 40.72 -1.71 -22.68
CA GLN A 328 40.20 -0.94 -21.53
C GLN A 328 39.20 0.16 -21.94
N PRO A 329 39.54 1.07 -22.88
CA PRO A 329 38.57 2.01 -23.45
C PRO A 329 37.32 1.35 -24.07
N SER A 330 37.50 0.24 -24.78
CA SER A 330 36.39 -0.46 -25.43
C SER A 330 35.39 -1.01 -24.42
N LEU A 331 35.87 -1.59 -23.32
CA LEU A 331 35.03 -2.06 -22.22
C LEU A 331 34.28 -0.91 -21.57
N PHE A 332 34.99 0.15 -21.20
CA PHE A 332 34.40 1.36 -20.63
C PHE A 332 33.26 1.92 -21.50
N ALA A 333 33.46 1.99 -22.82
CA ALA A 333 32.42 2.47 -23.76
C ALA A 333 31.15 1.63 -23.73
N VAL A 334 31.27 0.30 -23.76
CA VAL A 334 30.10 -0.60 -23.72
C VAL A 334 29.43 -0.57 -22.35
N GLU A 335 30.22 -0.56 -21.28
CA GLU A 335 29.75 -0.57 -19.89
C GLU A 335 28.91 0.67 -19.56
N VAL A 336 29.39 1.87 -19.92
CA VAL A 336 28.67 3.13 -19.71
C VAL A 336 27.41 3.23 -20.58
N ALA A 337 27.48 2.77 -21.83
CA ALA A 337 26.31 2.76 -22.73
C ALA A 337 25.23 1.75 -22.27
N LEU A 338 25.62 0.57 -21.77
CA LEU A 338 24.70 -0.41 -21.16
C LEU A 338 24.04 0.14 -19.90
N PHE A 339 24.82 0.83 -19.05
CA PHE A 339 24.26 1.52 -17.87
C PHE A 339 23.18 2.53 -18.27
N ALA A 340 23.44 3.35 -19.29
CA ALA A 340 22.46 4.32 -19.79
C ALA A 340 21.17 3.64 -20.27
N LEU A 341 21.28 2.52 -21.01
CA LEU A 341 20.14 1.75 -21.49
C LEU A 341 19.31 1.15 -20.33
N LEU A 342 19.97 0.52 -19.36
CA LEU A 342 19.29 -0.08 -18.21
C LEU A 342 18.59 0.99 -17.35
N ARG A 343 19.26 2.13 -17.12
CA ARG A 343 18.68 3.27 -16.40
C ARG A 343 17.48 3.86 -17.14
N PHE A 344 17.52 3.94 -18.47
CA PHE A 344 16.40 4.38 -19.29
C PHE A 344 15.17 3.45 -19.15
N TRP A 345 15.38 2.15 -18.95
CA TRP A 345 14.32 1.20 -18.60
C TRP A 345 13.96 1.20 -17.11
N GLY A 346 14.33 2.23 -16.36
CA GLY A 346 13.98 2.38 -14.95
C GLY A 346 14.76 1.46 -13.99
N VAL A 347 15.79 0.76 -14.45
CA VAL A 347 16.66 -0.05 -13.58
C VAL A 347 17.71 0.86 -12.93
N VAL A 348 17.47 1.24 -11.68
CA VAL A 348 18.35 2.14 -10.92
C VAL A 348 19.12 1.32 -9.87
N PRO A 349 20.47 1.42 -9.81
CA PRO A 349 21.24 0.77 -8.76
C PRO A 349 21.24 1.58 -7.47
N ASP A 350 21.20 0.87 -6.34
CA ASP A 350 21.50 1.43 -5.01
C ASP A 350 23.01 1.52 -4.79
N TYR A 351 23.77 0.58 -5.37
CA TYR A 351 25.23 0.58 -5.33
C TYR A 351 25.84 0.26 -6.70
N VAL A 352 27.05 0.77 -6.95
CA VAL A 352 27.88 0.34 -8.09
C VAL A 352 29.24 -0.18 -7.63
N ILE A 353 29.76 -1.18 -8.32
CA ILE A 353 31.11 -1.70 -8.11
C ILE A 353 31.76 -2.00 -9.45
N GLY A 354 33.08 -1.84 -9.51
CA GLY A 354 33.87 -2.30 -10.65
C GLY A 354 34.77 -3.48 -10.31
N HIS A 355 35.31 -4.13 -11.33
CA HIS A 355 36.45 -5.04 -11.21
C HIS A 355 37.63 -4.48 -12.02
N SER A 356 38.67 -4.02 -11.31
CA SER A 356 39.82 -3.37 -11.92
C SER A 356 39.42 -2.20 -12.82
N VAL A 357 39.57 -2.32 -14.15
CA VAL A 357 39.22 -1.23 -15.10
C VAL A 357 37.76 -0.83 -15.01
N GLY A 358 36.85 -1.78 -14.71
CA GLY A 358 35.42 -1.49 -14.56
C GLY A 358 35.13 -0.51 -13.42
N GLU A 359 36.06 -0.28 -12.49
CA GLU A 359 35.88 0.75 -11.45
C GLU A 359 35.95 2.17 -12.01
N LEU A 360 36.59 2.38 -13.16
CA LEU A 360 36.53 3.65 -13.87
C LEU A 360 35.13 3.89 -14.46
N ALA A 361 34.46 2.84 -14.98
CA ALA A 361 33.07 2.91 -15.38
C ALA A 361 32.16 3.17 -14.16
N ALA A 362 32.35 2.42 -13.07
CA ALA A 362 31.63 2.62 -11.81
C ALA A 362 31.78 4.06 -11.26
N ALA A 363 33.00 4.61 -11.27
CA ALA A 363 33.27 5.97 -10.83
C ALA A 363 32.59 7.03 -11.73
N GLN A 364 32.58 6.80 -13.05
CA GLN A 364 31.92 7.70 -13.99
C GLN A 364 30.40 7.68 -13.81
N VAL A 365 29.77 6.50 -13.74
CA VAL A 365 28.31 6.41 -13.61
C VAL A 365 27.82 6.86 -12.23
N ALA A 366 28.64 6.72 -11.19
CA ALA A 366 28.39 7.27 -9.87
C ALA A 366 28.58 8.79 -9.80
N GLY A 367 29.06 9.43 -10.87
CA GLY A 367 29.28 10.88 -10.92
C GLY A 367 30.55 11.35 -10.21
N VAL A 368 31.46 10.45 -9.79
CA VAL A 368 32.76 10.81 -9.20
C VAL A 368 33.68 11.43 -10.26
N LEU A 369 33.61 10.92 -11.49
CA LEU A 369 34.39 11.41 -12.62
C LEU A 369 33.45 11.94 -13.70
N SER A 370 33.81 13.09 -14.28
CA SER A 370 33.18 13.53 -15.53
C SER A 370 33.50 12.54 -16.66
N LEU A 371 32.66 12.49 -17.70
CA LEU A 371 32.92 11.60 -18.85
C LEU A 371 34.28 11.88 -19.49
N GLN A 372 34.66 13.16 -19.62
CA GLN A 372 35.93 13.57 -20.21
C GLN A 372 37.13 13.15 -19.34
N ASP A 373 37.03 13.30 -18.03
CA ASP A 373 38.09 12.90 -17.10
C ASP A 373 38.24 11.37 -17.01
N ALA A 374 37.12 10.64 -16.98
CA ALA A 374 37.12 9.19 -17.03
C ALA A 374 37.73 8.66 -18.34
N ALA A 375 37.37 9.26 -19.48
CA ALA A 375 37.93 8.93 -20.79
C ALA A 375 39.44 9.19 -20.85
N LYS A 376 39.91 10.33 -20.32
CA LYS A 376 41.33 10.64 -20.19
C LYS A 376 42.06 9.61 -19.33
N LEU A 377 41.48 9.25 -18.18
CA LEU A 377 42.11 8.34 -17.21
C LEU A 377 42.20 6.91 -17.74
N VAL A 378 41.12 6.37 -18.31
CA VAL A 378 41.09 5.00 -18.86
C VAL A 378 42.02 4.87 -20.07
N SER A 379 42.07 5.89 -20.94
CA SER A 379 42.97 5.91 -22.10
C SER A 379 44.44 6.02 -21.67
N ALA A 380 44.73 6.90 -20.70
CA ALA A 380 46.07 7.02 -20.14
C ALA A 380 46.53 5.71 -19.47
N ARG A 381 45.65 5.08 -18.68
CA ARG A 381 45.90 3.79 -18.03
C ARG A 381 46.23 2.71 -19.07
N GLY A 382 45.36 2.53 -20.07
CA GLY A 382 45.56 1.54 -21.12
C GLY A 382 46.87 1.73 -21.88
N ARG A 383 47.16 2.96 -22.33
CA ARG A 383 48.38 3.33 -23.06
C ARG A 383 49.65 3.08 -22.24
N LEU A 384 49.67 3.53 -20.98
CA LEU A 384 50.85 3.40 -20.13
C LEU A 384 51.11 1.95 -19.73
N MET A 385 50.07 1.19 -19.41
CA MET A 385 50.19 -0.24 -19.14
C MET A 385 50.70 -1.02 -20.36
N GLN A 386 50.24 -0.65 -21.56
CA GLN A 386 50.67 -1.28 -22.82
C GLN A 386 52.13 -0.99 -23.18
N ALA A 387 52.69 0.13 -22.71
CA ALA A 387 54.07 0.56 -22.98
C ALA A 387 55.11 -0.10 -22.08
N LEU A 388 54.69 -0.83 -21.04
CA LEU A 388 55.58 -1.54 -20.14
C LEU A 388 56.30 -2.70 -20.85
N PRO A 389 57.46 -3.17 -20.33
CA PRO A 389 58.13 -4.32 -20.88
C PRO A 389 57.26 -5.59 -20.83
N ALA A 390 57.23 -6.33 -21.94
CA ALA A 390 56.65 -7.67 -21.95
C ALA A 390 57.46 -8.63 -21.04
N GLY A 391 56.81 -9.69 -20.54
CA GLY A 391 57.45 -10.69 -19.67
C GLY A 391 56.77 -10.88 -18.30
N GLY A 392 55.67 -10.18 -18.04
CA GLY A 392 54.77 -10.47 -16.92
C GLY A 392 53.73 -11.55 -17.27
N ALA A 393 53.22 -12.25 -16.27
CA ALA A 393 52.10 -13.17 -16.41
C ALA A 393 51.10 -13.01 -15.26
N MET A 394 49.85 -13.43 -15.48
CA MET A 394 48.83 -13.53 -14.45
C MET A 394 48.21 -14.93 -14.48
N VAL A 395 48.02 -15.54 -13.31
CA VAL A 395 47.43 -16.88 -13.18
C VAL A 395 46.32 -16.85 -12.14
N ALA A 396 45.12 -17.27 -12.53
CA ALA A 396 44.03 -17.52 -11.61
C ALA A 396 44.23 -18.89 -10.95
N VAL A 397 44.15 -18.94 -9.62
CA VAL A 397 44.31 -20.17 -8.82
C VAL A 397 43.09 -20.37 -7.94
N ALA A 398 42.55 -21.59 -7.96
CA ALA A 398 41.43 -21.99 -7.12
C ALA A 398 41.86 -22.28 -5.67
N ALA A 399 42.48 -21.30 -5.02
CA ALA A 399 42.96 -21.34 -3.64
C ALA A 399 42.61 -20.02 -2.91
N SER A 400 42.63 -20.04 -1.58
CA SER A 400 42.42 -18.86 -0.75
C SER A 400 43.68 -17.99 -0.62
N GLN A 401 43.50 -16.72 -0.23
CA GLN A 401 44.61 -15.79 0.04
C GLN A 401 45.63 -16.39 1.03
N HIS A 402 45.14 -17.01 2.12
CA HIS A 402 45.98 -17.57 3.17
C HIS A 402 46.84 -18.75 2.69
N GLU A 403 46.39 -19.50 1.68
CA GLU A 403 47.14 -20.61 1.11
C GLU A 403 48.22 -20.16 0.11
N VAL A 404 47.98 -19.02 -0.56
CA VAL A 404 48.86 -18.48 -1.60
C VAL A 404 49.93 -17.55 -1.04
N GLU A 405 49.60 -16.70 -0.05
CA GLU A 405 50.55 -15.75 0.56
C GLU A 405 51.90 -16.37 0.98
N PRO A 406 51.94 -17.55 1.64
CA PRO A 406 53.22 -18.16 2.07
C PRO A 406 54.09 -18.66 0.91
N LEU A 407 53.55 -18.72 -0.31
CA LEU A 407 54.24 -19.21 -1.51
C LEU A 407 54.75 -18.08 -2.41
N LEU A 408 54.36 -16.83 -2.13
CA LEU A 408 54.80 -15.67 -2.89
C LEU A 408 56.31 -15.48 -2.76
N VAL A 409 56.94 -15.09 -3.86
CA VAL A 409 58.36 -14.76 -3.94
C VAL A 409 58.51 -13.31 -4.38
N GLU A 410 59.71 -12.74 -4.21
CA GLU A 410 60.01 -11.40 -4.71
C GLU A 410 59.68 -11.31 -6.22
N GLY A 411 58.94 -10.27 -6.60
CA GLY A 411 58.47 -10.07 -7.97
C GLY A 411 57.16 -10.78 -8.34
N VAL A 412 56.46 -11.41 -7.38
CA VAL A 412 55.09 -11.92 -7.55
C VAL A 412 54.17 -11.40 -6.45
N ASP A 413 53.10 -10.73 -6.86
CA ASP A 413 52.06 -10.16 -6.01
C ASP A 413 50.72 -10.88 -6.22
N ILE A 414 49.77 -10.67 -5.30
CA ILE A 414 48.36 -11.02 -5.52
C ILE A 414 47.71 -9.85 -6.26
N ALA A 415 47.12 -10.12 -7.42
CA ALA A 415 46.42 -9.14 -8.24
C ALA A 415 44.95 -8.97 -7.90
N ALA A 416 44.27 -10.06 -7.54
CA ALA A 416 42.84 -10.02 -7.27
C ALA A 416 42.40 -11.14 -6.31
N LEU A 417 41.45 -10.79 -5.45
CA LEU A 417 40.69 -11.70 -4.60
C LEU A 417 39.28 -11.78 -5.20
N ASN A 418 39.05 -12.70 -6.14
CA ASN A 418 37.79 -12.78 -6.89
C ASN A 418 36.69 -13.51 -6.10
N ALA A 419 37.06 -14.53 -5.34
CA ALA A 419 36.17 -15.23 -4.41
C ALA A 419 37.00 -15.77 -3.23
N PRO A 420 36.39 -16.20 -2.11
CA PRO A 420 37.12 -16.73 -0.95
C PRO A 420 38.10 -17.87 -1.27
N GLY A 421 37.79 -18.67 -2.30
CA GLY A 421 38.65 -19.75 -2.83
C GLY A 421 39.19 -19.51 -4.24
N SER A 422 39.23 -18.27 -4.72
CA SER A 422 39.75 -17.92 -6.06
C SER A 422 40.55 -16.63 -6.03
N VAL A 423 41.87 -16.75 -6.18
CA VAL A 423 42.81 -15.61 -6.22
C VAL A 423 43.55 -15.56 -7.55
N VAL A 424 44.01 -14.38 -7.94
CA VAL A 424 44.88 -14.17 -9.11
C VAL A 424 46.24 -13.71 -8.64
N ILE A 425 47.30 -14.39 -9.06
CA ILE A 425 48.69 -13.97 -8.85
C ILE A 425 49.27 -13.35 -10.12
N SER A 426 50.15 -12.36 -9.97
CA SER A 426 50.73 -11.58 -11.05
C SER A 426 52.18 -11.21 -10.77
N GLY A 427 53.04 -11.25 -11.78
CA GLY A 427 54.45 -10.88 -11.63
C GLY A 427 55.30 -11.35 -12.81
N ASP A 428 56.59 -11.56 -12.56
CA ASP A 428 57.49 -12.16 -13.55
C ASP A 428 56.97 -13.54 -14.02
N GLN A 429 56.94 -13.76 -15.34
CA GLN A 429 56.34 -14.95 -15.93
C GLN A 429 56.93 -16.26 -15.42
N ALA A 430 58.26 -16.34 -15.23
CA ALA A 430 58.89 -17.56 -14.75
C ALA A 430 58.57 -17.81 -13.27
N ALA A 431 58.58 -16.76 -12.45
CA ALA A 431 58.27 -16.84 -11.02
C ALA A 431 56.78 -17.20 -10.78
N VAL A 432 55.85 -16.58 -11.51
CA VAL A 432 54.41 -16.87 -11.44
C VAL A 432 54.13 -18.32 -11.81
N ARG A 433 54.70 -18.81 -12.92
CA ARG A 433 54.53 -20.20 -13.35
C ARG A 433 55.10 -21.20 -12.34
N LEU A 434 56.20 -20.87 -11.66
CA LEU A 434 56.76 -21.70 -10.60
C LEU A 434 55.78 -21.86 -9.43
N ILE A 435 55.15 -20.76 -8.98
CA ILE A 435 54.16 -20.79 -7.92
C ILE A 435 52.91 -21.55 -8.36
N ALA A 436 52.41 -21.28 -9.57
CA ALA A 436 51.26 -21.97 -10.15
C ALA A 436 51.49 -23.49 -10.24
N ASN A 437 52.66 -23.94 -10.69
CA ASN A 437 53.01 -25.36 -10.75
C ASN A 437 53.07 -26.00 -9.36
N ARG A 438 53.63 -25.31 -8.35
CA ARG A 438 53.64 -25.80 -6.96
C ARG A 438 52.23 -25.94 -6.38
N LEU A 439 51.32 -25.04 -6.73
CA LEU A 439 49.92 -25.11 -6.34
C LEU A 439 49.20 -26.26 -7.08
N ALA A 440 49.50 -26.46 -8.37
CA ALA A 440 49.01 -27.60 -9.14
C ALA A 440 49.48 -28.95 -8.56
N ASP A 441 50.75 -29.05 -8.14
CA ASP A 441 51.31 -30.24 -7.47
C ASP A 441 50.61 -30.55 -6.13
N ARG A 442 50.02 -29.54 -5.49
CA ARG A 442 49.20 -29.67 -4.27
C ARG A 442 47.72 -29.95 -4.56
N GLY A 443 47.33 -30.08 -5.82
CA GLY A 443 45.97 -30.40 -6.26
C GLY A 443 45.07 -29.20 -6.57
N TYR A 444 45.59 -27.96 -6.52
CA TYR A 444 44.80 -26.78 -6.88
C TYR A 444 44.74 -26.60 -8.40
N ARG A 445 43.59 -26.14 -8.92
CA ARG A 445 43.48 -25.75 -10.33
C ARG A 445 44.10 -24.38 -10.54
N ALA A 446 44.94 -24.25 -11.58
CA ALA A 446 45.56 -23.00 -11.98
C ALA A 446 45.34 -22.77 -13.49
N HIS A 447 44.99 -21.55 -13.88
CA HIS A 447 44.71 -21.15 -15.26
C HIS A 447 45.44 -19.84 -15.58
N GLU A 448 46.35 -19.87 -16.56
CA GLU A 448 47.05 -18.66 -17.03
C GLU A 448 46.08 -17.75 -17.79
N LEU A 449 46.01 -16.48 -17.40
CA LEU A 449 45.13 -15.50 -18.03
C LEU A 449 45.77 -14.98 -19.32
N ALA A 450 44.96 -14.79 -20.36
CA ALA A 450 45.40 -14.28 -21.66
C ALA A 450 45.65 -12.76 -21.60
N VAL A 451 46.69 -12.35 -20.87
CA VAL A 451 47.11 -10.95 -20.73
C VAL A 451 48.59 -10.82 -21.06
N SER A 452 48.97 -9.67 -21.63
CA SER A 452 50.33 -9.38 -22.07
C SER A 452 51.26 -8.88 -20.95
N HIS A 453 50.68 -8.49 -19.81
CA HIS A 453 51.37 -7.85 -18.69
C HIS A 453 50.83 -8.33 -17.34
N ALA A 454 51.61 -8.14 -16.28
CA ALA A 454 51.25 -8.52 -14.91
C ALA A 454 50.59 -7.35 -14.16
N PHE A 455 49.29 -7.12 -14.38
CA PHE A 455 48.53 -6.07 -13.71
C PHE A 455 48.48 -6.29 -12.19
N HIS A 456 48.41 -5.20 -11.41
CA HIS A 456 48.35 -5.25 -9.93
C HIS A 456 49.58 -5.89 -9.27
N SER A 457 50.77 -5.63 -9.85
CA SER A 457 52.06 -6.10 -9.33
C SER A 457 53.11 -4.99 -9.31
N SER A 458 54.28 -5.30 -8.73
CA SER A 458 55.47 -4.43 -8.79
C SER A 458 55.90 -4.09 -10.21
N LEU A 459 55.53 -4.90 -11.21
CA LEU A 459 55.82 -4.59 -12.62
C LEU A 459 55.04 -3.38 -13.16
N MET A 460 54.05 -2.87 -12.43
CA MET A 460 53.35 -1.62 -12.76
C MET A 460 54.08 -0.37 -12.26
N GLU A 461 55.04 -0.50 -11.34
CA GLU A 461 55.76 0.65 -10.73
C GLU A 461 56.35 1.64 -11.76
N PRO A 462 56.93 1.23 -12.90
CA PRO A 462 57.51 2.16 -13.87
C PRO A 462 56.52 3.16 -14.49
N MET A 463 55.22 2.85 -14.52
CA MET A 463 54.22 3.76 -15.08
C MET A 463 53.54 4.67 -14.04
N LEU A 464 53.71 4.40 -12.74
CA LEU A 464 52.90 5.04 -11.69
C LEU A 464 53.16 6.54 -11.57
N GLU A 465 54.39 7.00 -11.80
CA GLU A 465 54.74 8.43 -11.71
C GLU A 465 54.05 9.25 -12.82
N GLU A 466 54.13 8.79 -14.08
CA GLU A 466 53.46 9.46 -15.19
C GLU A 466 51.93 9.40 -15.03
N PHE A 467 51.41 8.26 -14.58
CA PHE A 467 49.98 8.10 -14.34
C PHE A 467 49.47 9.00 -13.21
N ALA A 468 50.22 9.11 -12.10
CA ALA A 468 49.90 10.01 -10.99
C ALA A 468 49.81 11.47 -11.44
N ARG A 469 50.73 11.91 -12.31
CA ARG A 469 50.70 13.25 -12.88
C ARG A 469 49.43 13.49 -13.69
N LEU A 470 49.04 12.54 -14.54
CA LEU A 470 47.80 12.62 -15.33
C LEU A 470 46.54 12.58 -14.45
N ALA A 471 46.53 11.72 -13.43
CA ALA A 471 45.42 11.61 -12.49
C ALA A 471 45.28 12.87 -11.60
N SER A 472 46.36 13.61 -11.35
CA SER A 472 46.30 14.88 -10.61
C SER A 472 45.63 16.03 -11.37
N GLU A 473 45.45 15.88 -12.68
CA GLU A 473 44.76 16.86 -13.54
C GLU A 473 43.24 16.65 -13.59
N ILE A 474 42.72 15.60 -12.93
CA ILE A 474 41.30 15.23 -12.95
C ILE A 474 40.57 15.88 -11.78
N VAL A 475 39.32 16.28 -12.03
CA VAL A 475 38.40 16.75 -10.99
C VAL A 475 37.62 15.57 -10.44
N VAL A 476 37.58 15.46 -9.11
CA VAL A 476 36.93 14.38 -8.38
C VAL A 476 35.75 14.96 -7.62
N GLU A 477 34.56 14.44 -7.90
CA GLU A 477 33.31 14.83 -7.24
C GLU A 477 32.88 13.75 -6.24
N GLN A 478 31.92 14.09 -5.36
CA GLN A 478 31.34 13.11 -4.45
C GLN A 478 30.40 12.14 -5.20
N PRO A 479 30.40 10.84 -4.85
CA PRO A 479 29.55 9.85 -5.49
C PRO A 479 28.07 10.18 -5.27
N GLN A 480 27.32 10.31 -6.38
CA GLN A 480 25.86 10.42 -6.41
C GLN A 480 25.18 9.06 -6.23
N ILE A 481 25.86 7.99 -6.66
CA ILE A 481 25.48 6.60 -6.39
C ILE A 481 26.57 6.00 -5.50
N PRO A 482 26.22 5.46 -4.31
CA PRO A 482 27.15 4.75 -3.45
C PRO A 482 27.98 3.70 -4.21
N LEU A 483 29.29 3.65 -4.00
CA LEU A 483 30.16 2.69 -4.69
C LEU A 483 31.18 2.05 -3.75
N ILE A 484 31.60 0.81 -4.07
CA ILE A 484 32.58 0.06 -3.28
C ILE A 484 33.96 0.11 -3.95
N SER A 485 34.95 0.53 -3.18
CA SER A 485 36.33 0.65 -3.62
C SER A 485 36.99 -0.72 -3.80
N ASN A 486 37.67 -0.96 -4.93
CA ASN A 486 38.43 -2.22 -5.14
C ASN A 486 39.62 -2.35 -4.21
N VAL A 487 40.19 -1.24 -3.75
CA VAL A 487 41.38 -1.22 -2.89
C VAL A 487 41.03 -1.62 -1.45
N THR A 488 39.88 -1.18 -0.95
CA THR A 488 39.47 -1.38 0.45
C THR A 488 38.43 -2.49 0.62
N GLY A 489 37.65 -2.81 -0.43
CA GLY A 489 36.50 -3.71 -0.34
C GLY A 489 35.32 -3.13 0.47
N GLN A 490 35.32 -1.81 0.69
CA GLN A 490 34.36 -1.06 1.50
C GLN A 490 33.84 0.16 0.73
N LEU A 491 32.78 0.79 1.24
CA LEU A 491 32.22 2.02 0.66
C LEU A 491 33.31 3.08 0.45
N ALA A 492 33.23 3.79 -0.68
CA ALA A 492 34.15 4.87 -1.03
C ALA A 492 34.25 5.89 0.11
N ASN A 493 35.49 6.22 0.50
CA ASN A 493 35.78 7.22 1.52
C ASN A 493 36.08 8.59 0.88
N ALA A 494 36.37 9.60 1.70
CA ALA A 494 36.65 10.95 1.21
C ALA A 494 37.88 11.06 0.29
N ASP A 495 38.80 10.09 0.35
CA ASP A 495 40.02 10.06 -0.48
C ASP A 495 39.81 9.31 -1.82
N TYR A 496 38.64 8.70 -2.02
CA TYR A 496 38.29 7.96 -3.23
C TYR A 496 38.37 8.87 -4.47
N GLY A 497 38.92 8.33 -5.56
CA GLY A 497 39.08 9.07 -6.82
C GLY A 497 40.28 10.02 -6.89
N SER A 498 41.00 10.25 -5.77
CA SER A 498 42.24 11.04 -5.79
C SER A 498 43.32 10.42 -6.67
N ALA A 499 44.32 11.23 -7.08
CA ALA A 499 45.47 10.71 -7.83
C ALA A 499 46.21 9.59 -7.07
N GLY A 500 46.32 9.72 -5.74
CA GLY A 500 46.88 8.68 -4.88
C GLY A 500 46.04 7.40 -4.88
N TYR A 501 44.72 7.54 -4.86
CA TYR A 501 43.79 6.41 -4.97
C TYR A 501 43.98 5.64 -6.29
N TRP A 502 44.04 6.33 -7.42
CA TRP A 502 44.19 5.67 -8.73
C TRP A 502 45.57 5.01 -8.92
N VAL A 503 46.61 5.53 -8.28
CA VAL A 503 47.93 4.86 -8.20
C VAL A 503 47.83 3.57 -7.38
N ASP A 504 47.22 3.64 -6.20
CA ASP A 504 46.98 2.45 -5.36
C ASP A 504 46.10 1.43 -6.09
N HIS A 505 45.09 1.87 -6.85
CA HIS A 505 44.19 1.05 -7.65
C HIS A 505 44.90 0.21 -8.71
N ILE A 506 45.97 0.73 -9.32
CA ILE A 506 46.78 0.00 -10.31
C ILE A 506 47.74 -1.00 -9.64
N ARG A 507 48.21 -0.70 -8.42
CA ARG A 507 49.29 -1.44 -7.77
C ARG A 507 48.82 -2.50 -6.76
N ARG A 508 47.71 -2.27 -6.08
CA ARG A 508 47.18 -3.12 -5.00
C ARG A 508 46.18 -4.16 -5.51
N PRO A 509 45.97 -5.27 -4.79
CA PRO A 509 45.00 -6.30 -5.18
C PRO A 509 43.57 -5.75 -5.27
N VAL A 510 42.84 -6.19 -6.29
CA VAL A 510 41.38 -5.99 -6.41
C VAL A 510 40.65 -6.88 -5.40
N ARG A 511 40.03 -6.28 -4.38
CA ARG A 511 39.33 -7.00 -3.29
C ARG A 511 37.86 -7.31 -3.62
N PHE A 512 37.60 -7.92 -4.77
CA PHE A 512 36.23 -8.12 -5.28
C PHE A 512 35.35 -8.99 -4.36
N ALA A 513 35.89 -10.08 -3.81
CA ALA A 513 35.19 -10.96 -2.87
C ALA A 513 34.74 -10.20 -1.61
N ASP A 514 35.60 -9.32 -1.10
CA ASP A 514 35.27 -8.49 0.06
C ASP A 514 34.20 -7.46 -0.29
N SER A 515 34.26 -6.87 -1.49
CA SER A 515 33.23 -5.94 -1.98
C SER A 515 31.84 -6.59 -2.02
N VAL A 516 31.73 -7.80 -2.57
CA VAL A 516 30.45 -8.54 -2.64
C VAL A 516 29.96 -8.88 -1.23
N ALA A 517 30.84 -9.34 -0.34
CA ALA A 517 30.47 -9.65 1.04
C ALA A 517 30.02 -8.41 1.83
N SER A 518 30.64 -7.25 1.59
CA SER A 518 30.23 -5.97 2.20
C SER A 518 28.84 -5.54 1.70
N LEU A 519 28.57 -5.67 0.40
CA LEU A 519 27.27 -5.35 -0.18
C LEU A 519 26.15 -6.26 0.34
N GLU A 520 26.41 -7.57 0.43
CA GLU A 520 25.47 -8.50 1.04
C GLU A 520 25.13 -8.10 2.49
N ALA A 521 26.13 -7.66 3.27
CA ALA A 521 25.93 -7.18 4.63
C ALA A 521 25.13 -5.86 4.72
N MET A 522 25.08 -5.09 3.63
CA MET A 522 24.29 -3.85 3.55
C MET A 522 22.84 -4.09 3.11
N GLY A 523 22.52 -5.26 2.54
CA GLY A 523 21.16 -5.60 2.08
C GLY A 523 21.06 -5.86 0.57
N ALA A 524 22.17 -5.91 -0.15
CA ALA A 524 22.20 -6.23 -1.56
C ALA A 524 21.68 -7.65 -1.84
N SER A 525 20.66 -7.72 -2.70
CA SER A 525 20.02 -8.99 -3.09
C SER A 525 19.96 -9.21 -4.60
N CYS A 526 20.33 -8.19 -5.40
CA CYS A 526 20.36 -8.26 -6.85
C CYS A 526 21.68 -7.71 -7.39
N PHE A 527 22.42 -8.52 -8.14
CA PHE A 527 23.69 -8.16 -8.77
C PHE A 527 23.56 -8.23 -10.29
N ILE A 528 23.81 -7.11 -10.96
CA ILE A 528 23.67 -6.94 -12.40
C ILE A 528 25.06 -6.73 -12.99
N GLU A 529 25.61 -7.73 -13.68
CA GLU A 529 26.87 -7.57 -14.42
C GLU A 529 26.62 -6.77 -15.70
N VAL A 530 27.11 -5.53 -15.72
CA VAL A 530 26.94 -4.56 -16.81
C VAL A 530 28.20 -4.58 -17.67
N GLY A 531 28.25 -5.47 -18.66
CA GLY A 531 29.38 -5.59 -19.58
C GLY A 531 29.07 -6.48 -20.79
N PRO A 532 30.02 -6.70 -21.71
CA PRO A 532 29.80 -7.36 -23.00
C PRO A 532 29.62 -8.90 -22.93
N ALA A 533 29.86 -9.51 -21.76
CA ALA A 533 29.77 -10.95 -21.53
C ALA A 533 29.42 -11.25 -20.05
N SER A 534 29.34 -12.53 -19.70
CA SER A 534 29.04 -13.02 -18.34
C SER A 534 30.27 -13.69 -17.73
N GLY A 535 31.09 -12.95 -16.98
CA GLY A 535 32.35 -13.44 -16.40
C GLY A 535 32.39 -13.44 -14.87
N LEU A 536 31.62 -12.57 -14.21
CA LEU A 536 31.71 -12.36 -12.76
C LEU A 536 30.65 -13.11 -11.95
N GLY A 537 29.59 -13.62 -12.59
CA GLY A 537 28.48 -14.30 -11.90
C GLY A 537 28.93 -15.39 -10.91
N ALA A 538 29.82 -16.30 -11.32
CA ALA A 538 30.30 -17.37 -10.44
C ALA A 538 31.14 -16.84 -9.25
N ALA A 539 31.87 -15.75 -9.43
CA ALA A 539 32.65 -15.12 -8.36
C ALA A 539 31.74 -14.40 -7.35
N ILE A 540 30.67 -13.77 -7.82
CA ILE A 540 29.62 -13.18 -6.98
C ILE A 540 28.96 -14.29 -6.15
N GLU A 541 28.47 -15.35 -6.78
CA GLU A 541 27.80 -16.47 -6.11
C GLU A 541 28.67 -17.12 -5.03
N GLN A 542 29.98 -17.29 -5.28
CA GLN A 542 30.91 -17.87 -4.30
C GLN A 542 31.27 -16.93 -3.14
N SER A 543 31.06 -15.62 -3.31
CA SER A 543 31.40 -14.62 -2.29
C SER A 543 30.24 -14.33 -1.33
N LEU A 544 29.00 -14.65 -1.73
CA LEU A 544 27.80 -14.55 -0.89
C LEU A 544 27.85 -15.60 0.23
N LYS A 545 27.50 -15.19 1.45
CA LYS A 545 27.52 -16.02 2.66
C LYS A 545 26.13 -16.52 3.04
N SER A 546 25.09 -15.78 2.69
CA SER A 546 23.70 -16.08 3.04
C SER A 546 23.16 -17.21 2.17
N ALA A 547 22.26 -18.01 2.76
CA ALA A 547 21.45 -18.97 2.01
C ALA A 547 20.20 -18.33 1.40
N GLU A 548 20.02 -17.01 1.57
CA GLU A 548 18.92 -16.28 0.98
C GLU A 548 19.03 -16.21 -0.54
N PRO A 549 17.89 -16.22 -1.26
CA PRO A 549 17.87 -16.24 -2.71
C PRO A 549 18.29 -14.88 -3.29
N THR A 550 19.56 -14.76 -3.65
CA THR A 550 20.13 -13.62 -4.40
C THR A 550 19.92 -13.79 -5.90
N VAL A 551 19.68 -12.69 -6.59
CA VAL A 551 19.50 -12.64 -8.04
C VAL A 551 20.81 -12.17 -8.67
N SER A 552 21.42 -12.99 -9.54
CA SER A 552 22.56 -12.59 -10.36
C SER A 552 22.18 -12.62 -11.84
N VAL A 553 22.38 -11.49 -12.54
CA VAL A 553 22.01 -11.33 -13.94
C VAL A 553 23.15 -10.66 -14.69
N SER A 554 23.56 -11.22 -15.83
CA SER A 554 24.44 -10.51 -16.77
C SER A 554 23.60 -9.80 -17.83
N ALA A 555 23.92 -8.53 -18.10
CA ALA A 555 23.24 -7.73 -19.10
C ALA A 555 23.39 -8.33 -20.50
N LEU A 556 24.58 -8.83 -20.83
CA LEU A 556 24.87 -9.53 -22.08
C LEU A 556 25.52 -10.89 -21.84
N SER A 557 25.39 -11.77 -22.82
CA SER A 557 25.99 -13.09 -22.86
C SER A 557 26.43 -13.41 -24.30
N THR A 558 27.38 -14.33 -24.46
CA THR A 558 27.95 -14.68 -25.77
C THR A 558 27.17 -15.76 -26.51
N ASP A 559 26.17 -16.38 -25.87
CA ASP A 559 25.35 -17.44 -26.41
C ASP A 559 24.14 -16.94 -27.22
N LYS A 560 23.85 -15.63 -27.19
CA LYS A 560 22.66 -15.02 -27.81
C LYS A 560 22.99 -13.70 -28.51
N PRO A 561 22.16 -13.26 -29.47
CA PRO A 561 22.20 -11.90 -29.98
C PRO A 561 22.05 -10.87 -28.84
N GLU A 562 22.73 -9.73 -28.94
CA GLU A 562 22.86 -8.78 -27.82
C GLU A 562 21.49 -8.20 -27.41
N SER A 563 20.65 -7.86 -28.40
CA SER A 563 19.32 -7.32 -28.12
C SER A 563 18.39 -8.31 -27.42
N VAL A 564 18.54 -9.61 -27.71
CA VAL A 564 17.83 -10.68 -26.99
C VAL A 564 18.40 -10.84 -25.58
N ALA A 565 19.73 -10.83 -25.44
CA ALA A 565 20.39 -10.99 -24.15
C ALA A 565 19.95 -9.90 -23.16
N VAL A 566 19.95 -8.63 -23.58
CA VAL A 566 19.58 -7.50 -22.71
C VAL A 566 18.08 -7.49 -22.37
N LEU A 567 17.18 -7.83 -23.32
CA LEU A 567 15.75 -7.98 -23.03
C LEU A 567 15.48 -9.14 -22.07
N ARG A 568 16.26 -10.22 -22.15
CA ARG A 568 16.18 -11.35 -21.21
C ARG A 568 16.73 -10.98 -19.85
N ALA A 569 17.77 -10.15 -19.77
CA ALA A 569 18.24 -9.59 -18.52
C ALA A 569 17.14 -8.76 -17.85
N ALA A 570 16.52 -7.83 -18.59
CA ALA A 570 15.36 -7.06 -18.12
C ALA A 570 14.18 -7.98 -17.69
N ALA A 571 13.92 -9.05 -18.44
CA ALA A 571 12.91 -10.04 -18.06
C ALA A 571 13.24 -10.75 -16.74
N ARG A 572 14.50 -11.15 -16.52
CA ARG A 572 14.94 -11.78 -15.26
C ARG A 572 14.83 -10.83 -14.08
N LEU A 573 15.20 -9.56 -14.27
CA LEU A 573 15.05 -8.50 -13.27
C LEU A 573 13.56 -8.31 -12.91
N SER A 574 12.70 -8.10 -13.91
CA SER A 574 11.27 -7.90 -13.73
C SER A 574 10.58 -9.10 -13.07
N THR A 575 10.93 -10.33 -13.47
CA THR A 575 10.34 -11.56 -12.90
C THR A 575 10.85 -11.89 -11.49
N SER A 576 11.97 -11.29 -11.07
CA SER A 576 12.50 -11.42 -9.71
C SER A 576 12.01 -10.33 -8.76
N GLY A 577 11.43 -9.25 -9.28
CA GLY A 577 10.81 -8.17 -8.50
C GLY A 577 11.43 -6.80 -8.69
N ILE A 578 12.53 -6.68 -9.44
CA ILE A 578 13.14 -5.40 -9.78
C ILE A 578 12.24 -4.67 -10.78
N PRO A 579 11.89 -3.39 -10.54
CA PRO A 579 11.10 -2.60 -11.49
C PRO A 579 11.82 -2.48 -12.84
N VAL A 580 11.06 -2.66 -13.92
CA VAL A 580 11.48 -2.41 -15.30
C VAL A 580 10.35 -1.64 -15.96
N ASP A 581 10.67 -0.48 -16.53
CA ASP A 581 9.77 0.29 -17.36
C ASP A 581 9.66 -0.35 -18.74
N TRP A 582 8.70 -1.26 -18.86
CA TRP A 582 8.41 -1.92 -20.12
C TRP A 582 7.79 -0.98 -21.16
N GLN A 583 7.28 0.20 -20.78
CA GLN A 583 6.76 1.16 -21.76
C GLN A 583 7.92 1.76 -22.56
N SER A 584 9.01 2.16 -21.90
CA SER A 584 10.22 2.69 -22.54
C SER A 584 10.88 1.70 -23.52
N VAL A 585 10.63 0.40 -23.38
CA VAL A 585 11.10 -0.61 -24.35
C VAL A 585 10.38 -0.50 -25.70
N PHE A 586 9.17 0.08 -25.74
CA PHE A 586 8.38 0.32 -26.95
C PHE A 586 8.53 1.75 -27.48
N ASP A 587 9.32 2.62 -26.84
CA ASP A 587 9.54 3.99 -27.31
C ASP A 587 10.07 4.02 -28.73
N GLY A 588 9.53 4.93 -29.54
CA GLY A 588 9.84 5.04 -30.97
C GLY A 588 9.04 4.09 -31.89
N ARG A 589 8.11 3.30 -31.35
CA ARG A 589 7.20 2.43 -32.13
C ARG A 589 5.80 3.02 -32.26
N SER A 590 5.13 2.76 -33.38
CA SER A 590 3.69 3.01 -33.51
C SER A 590 2.93 1.87 -32.82
N THR A 591 2.10 2.18 -31.84
CA THR A 591 1.36 1.20 -31.04
C THR A 591 -0.12 1.59 -30.88
N GLN A 592 -0.99 0.58 -30.87
CA GLN A 592 -2.42 0.70 -30.58
C GLN A 592 -2.83 -0.29 -29.49
N THR A 593 -3.91 0.03 -28.77
CA THR A 593 -4.47 -0.90 -27.78
C THR A 593 -5.44 -1.86 -28.45
N VAL A 594 -5.30 -3.15 -28.17
CA VAL A 594 -6.18 -4.22 -28.66
C VAL A 594 -6.92 -4.90 -27.52
N ASN A 595 -8.11 -5.41 -27.80
CA ASN A 595 -8.90 -6.14 -26.82
C ASN A 595 -8.23 -7.46 -26.45
N LEU A 596 -7.84 -7.55 -25.18
CA LEU A 596 -7.22 -8.72 -24.57
C LEU A 596 -8.24 -9.50 -23.70
N PRO A 597 -8.07 -10.82 -23.52
CA PRO A 597 -8.91 -11.60 -22.61
C PRO A 597 -8.79 -11.08 -21.17
N THR A 598 -9.87 -11.21 -20.39
CA THR A 598 -9.88 -10.87 -18.97
C THR A 598 -9.10 -11.90 -18.15
N TYR A 599 -8.81 -11.56 -16.89
CA TYR A 599 -8.01 -12.35 -15.97
C TYR A 599 -8.51 -13.80 -15.80
N ALA A 600 -7.58 -14.76 -15.83
CA ALA A 600 -7.83 -16.17 -15.59
C ALA A 600 -8.02 -16.51 -14.10
N PHE A 601 -9.20 -16.16 -13.55
CA PHE A 601 -9.58 -16.51 -12.18
C PHE A 601 -9.53 -18.03 -11.92
N GLN A 602 -8.72 -18.43 -10.94
CA GLN A 602 -8.67 -19.79 -10.40
C GLN A 602 -9.77 -19.94 -9.36
N ARG A 603 -10.94 -20.39 -9.82
CA ARG A 603 -12.14 -20.43 -9.00
C ARG A 603 -12.14 -21.66 -8.13
N GLN A 604 -12.28 -21.45 -6.83
CA GLN A 604 -12.67 -22.49 -5.88
C GLN A 604 -14.12 -22.29 -5.47
N ARG A 605 -14.79 -23.37 -5.09
CA ARG A 605 -16.15 -23.29 -4.57
C ARG A 605 -16.09 -22.79 -3.13
N PHE A 606 -16.41 -21.52 -2.94
CA PHE A 606 -16.66 -20.94 -1.63
C PHE A 606 -18.16 -20.95 -1.37
N TRP A 607 -18.64 -21.92 -0.61
CA TRP A 607 -20.05 -22.04 -0.25
C TRP A 607 -20.19 -22.56 1.17
N LEU A 608 -21.05 -21.93 1.98
CA LEU A 608 -21.37 -22.43 3.32
C LEU A 608 -22.39 -23.57 3.17
N ASP A 609 -21.94 -24.81 3.27
CA ASP A 609 -22.86 -25.95 3.30
C ASP A 609 -23.55 -25.99 4.67
N ALA A 610 -24.88 -25.78 4.68
CA ALA A 610 -25.71 -25.82 5.88
C ALA A 610 -25.59 -27.14 6.67
N ASN A 611 -25.15 -28.22 6.01
CA ASN A 611 -24.92 -29.53 6.64
C ASN A 611 -23.52 -29.71 7.26
N ARG A 612 -22.56 -28.80 7.03
CA ARG A 612 -21.21 -28.83 7.64
C ARG A 612 -21.07 -27.93 8.87
N ILE A 613 -22.09 -27.15 9.21
CA ILE A 613 -22.12 -26.29 10.40
C ILE A 613 -22.24 -27.14 11.70
N GLY A 614 -22.48 -28.45 11.59
CA GLY A 614 -22.55 -29.38 12.73
C GLY A 614 -21.37 -30.34 12.92
N GLN A 615 -20.45 -30.48 11.96
CA GLN A 615 -19.28 -31.38 12.06
C GLN A 615 -18.11 -30.79 11.25
N GLY A 616 -17.04 -30.38 11.92
CA GLY A 616 -15.83 -29.81 11.29
C GLY A 616 -15.13 -30.79 10.35
N ASP A 617 -14.65 -30.30 9.20
CA ASP A 617 -13.97 -31.08 8.16
C ASP A 617 -12.44 -31.16 8.43
N PRO A 618 -11.85 -32.36 8.59
CA PRO A 618 -10.47 -32.56 9.07
C PRO A 618 -9.36 -32.47 8.01
N ALA A 619 -9.62 -31.89 6.83
CA ALA A 619 -8.77 -32.10 5.64
C ALA A 619 -7.71 -31.02 5.33
N SER A 620 -7.56 -29.98 6.16
CA SER A 620 -6.61 -28.89 5.89
C SER A 620 -5.78 -28.50 7.10
N GLN A 621 -4.87 -29.40 7.51
CA GLN A 621 -3.73 -29.07 8.38
C GLN A 621 -2.51 -29.90 7.93
N PRO A 622 -1.29 -29.30 7.84
CA PRO A 622 -0.05 -30.04 7.57
C PRO A 622 0.09 -31.26 8.49
N GLN A 623 0.66 -32.35 7.98
CA GLN A 623 0.66 -33.67 8.62
C GLN A 623 1.27 -33.68 10.06
N VAL A 624 2.08 -32.67 10.41
CA VAL A 624 2.63 -32.43 11.76
C VAL A 624 1.59 -31.83 12.72
N GLN A 625 0.73 -30.91 12.24
CA GLN A 625 -0.40 -30.38 13.02
C GLN A 625 -1.48 -31.43 13.27
N ASN A 626 -1.61 -32.45 12.41
CA ASN A 626 -2.63 -33.50 12.57
C ASN A 626 -2.34 -34.43 13.78
N VAL A 627 -1.07 -34.64 14.13
CA VAL A 627 -0.70 -35.41 15.34
C VAL A 627 -0.92 -34.59 16.60
N GLU A 628 -0.53 -33.31 16.57
CA GLU A 628 -0.74 -32.38 17.69
C GLU A 628 -2.23 -32.14 17.96
N SER A 629 -3.03 -31.93 16.91
CA SER A 629 -4.49 -31.74 17.00
C SER A 629 -5.19 -32.97 17.58
N ARG A 630 -4.84 -34.20 17.16
CA ARG A 630 -5.40 -35.44 17.73
C ARG A 630 -5.02 -35.64 19.19
N PHE A 631 -3.79 -35.31 19.56
CA PHE A 631 -3.33 -35.36 20.95
C PHE A 631 -4.16 -34.41 21.83
N TRP A 632 -4.33 -33.16 21.42
CA TRP A 632 -5.13 -32.19 22.17
C TRP A 632 -6.64 -32.51 22.17
N GLU A 633 -7.19 -33.05 21.08
CA GLU A 633 -8.57 -33.55 21.06
C GLU A 633 -8.79 -34.68 22.08
N ALA A 634 -7.83 -35.60 22.22
CA ALA A 634 -7.89 -36.64 23.24
C ALA A 634 -7.82 -36.05 24.66
N VAL A 635 -6.99 -35.00 24.86
CA VAL A 635 -6.91 -34.29 26.15
C VAL A 635 -8.22 -33.59 26.49
N GLU A 636 -8.87 -32.97 25.49
CA GLU A 636 -10.14 -32.26 25.64
C GLU A 636 -11.34 -33.20 25.88
N ARG A 637 -11.25 -34.46 25.42
CA ARG A 637 -12.29 -35.49 25.64
C ARG A 637 -12.07 -36.33 26.89
N GLU A 638 -11.04 -36.01 27.67
CA GLU A 638 -10.61 -36.76 28.85
C GLU A 638 -10.35 -38.27 28.55
N ASP A 639 -9.82 -38.58 27.35
CA ASP A 639 -9.57 -39.96 26.90
C ASP A 639 -8.27 -40.53 27.48
N VAL A 640 -8.35 -41.04 28.71
CA VAL A 640 -7.21 -41.57 29.47
C VAL A 640 -6.50 -42.72 28.74
N ASP A 641 -7.27 -43.68 28.21
CA ASP A 641 -6.72 -44.91 27.64
C ASP A 641 -6.06 -44.65 26.28
N GLY A 642 -6.70 -43.84 25.42
CA GLY A 642 -6.15 -43.45 24.12
C GLY A 642 -4.87 -42.60 24.22
N LEU A 643 -4.78 -41.71 25.22
CA LEU A 643 -3.58 -40.91 25.48
C LEU A 643 -2.44 -41.74 26.07
N ALA A 644 -2.72 -42.62 27.02
CA ALA A 644 -1.72 -43.48 27.65
C ALA A 644 -1.00 -44.36 26.63
N ASP A 645 -1.75 -44.96 25.69
CA ASP A 645 -1.23 -45.76 24.59
C ASP A 645 -0.41 -44.92 23.59
N SER A 646 -0.86 -43.70 23.30
CA SER A 646 -0.21 -42.82 22.31
C SER A 646 1.15 -42.27 22.74
N ILE A 647 1.34 -42.00 24.03
CA ILE A 647 2.62 -41.46 24.56
C ILE A 647 3.45 -42.50 25.32
N GLY A 648 2.96 -43.74 25.45
CA GLY A 648 3.69 -44.86 26.07
C GLY A 648 3.79 -44.79 27.60
N VAL A 649 2.76 -44.28 28.29
CA VAL A 649 2.70 -44.23 29.76
C VAL A 649 1.56 -45.10 30.29
N THR A 650 1.55 -45.42 31.58
CA THR A 650 0.44 -46.19 32.17
C THR A 650 -0.82 -45.32 32.31
N ALA A 651 -2.01 -45.91 32.14
CA ALA A 651 -3.29 -45.23 32.36
C ALA A 651 -3.38 -44.58 33.76
N SER A 652 -2.79 -45.21 34.79
CA SER A 652 -2.72 -44.65 36.14
C SER A 652 -1.87 -43.37 36.25
N ALA A 653 -0.81 -43.25 35.46
CA ALA A 653 0.00 -42.04 35.40
C ALA A 653 -0.74 -40.93 34.63
N MET A 654 -1.45 -41.29 33.56
CA MET A 654 -2.24 -40.35 32.76
C MET A 654 -3.43 -39.79 33.54
N GLN A 655 -4.13 -40.59 34.36
CA GLN A 655 -5.23 -40.12 35.23
C GLN A 655 -4.81 -38.98 36.17
N THR A 656 -3.55 -38.94 36.59
CA THR A 656 -3.02 -37.88 37.47
C THR A 656 -2.72 -36.59 36.70
N VAL A 657 -2.25 -36.69 35.45
CA VAL A 657 -1.71 -35.55 34.67
C VAL A 657 -2.75 -34.95 33.73
N LEU A 658 -3.71 -35.74 33.26
CA LEU A 658 -4.73 -35.34 32.28
C LEU A 658 -5.57 -34.12 32.73
N PRO A 659 -6.06 -34.02 33.99
CA PRO A 659 -6.77 -32.83 34.43
C PRO A 659 -5.89 -31.56 34.40
N ALA A 660 -4.59 -31.70 34.65
CA ALA A 660 -3.64 -30.58 34.58
C ALA A 660 -3.37 -30.16 33.13
N LEU A 661 -3.24 -31.11 32.20
CA LEU A 661 -3.10 -30.83 30.77
C LEU A 661 -4.37 -30.20 30.17
N PHE A 662 -5.56 -30.69 30.54
CA PHE A 662 -6.84 -30.11 30.13
C PHE A 662 -6.98 -28.67 30.65
N SER A 663 -6.67 -28.45 31.93
CA SER A 663 -6.69 -27.12 32.54
C SER A 663 -5.69 -26.17 31.86
N TRP A 664 -4.47 -26.65 31.58
CA TRP A 664 -3.45 -25.88 30.87
C TRP A 664 -3.88 -25.54 29.45
N ARG A 665 -4.38 -26.51 28.67
CA ARG A 665 -4.82 -26.30 27.28
C ARG A 665 -6.00 -25.33 27.20
N ARG A 666 -6.95 -25.44 28.13
CA ARG A 666 -8.07 -24.50 28.26
C ARG A 666 -7.56 -23.10 28.57
N ALA A 667 -6.61 -22.96 29.50
CA ALA A 667 -6.00 -21.66 29.83
C ALA A 667 -5.26 -21.04 28.64
N GLU A 668 -4.49 -21.83 27.87
CA GLU A 668 -3.80 -21.37 26.66
C GLU A 668 -4.76 -20.92 25.56
N ARG A 669 -5.85 -21.67 25.31
CA ARG A 669 -6.87 -21.27 24.33
C ARG A 669 -7.58 -19.98 24.74
N THR A 670 -7.95 -19.88 26.01
CA THR A 670 -8.54 -18.65 26.57
C THR A 670 -7.57 -17.48 26.43
N GLN A 671 -6.29 -17.64 26.77
CA GLN A 671 -5.29 -16.59 26.60
C GLN A 671 -5.11 -16.21 25.13
N SER A 672 -5.03 -17.18 24.23
CA SER A 672 -4.91 -16.94 22.78
C SER A 672 -6.13 -16.20 22.22
N GLU A 673 -7.32 -16.51 22.69
CA GLU A 673 -8.55 -15.81 22.30
C GLU A 673 -8.56 -14.37 22.83
N LEU A 674 -8.21 -14.17 24.11
CA LEU A 674 -8.08 -12.83 24.70
C LEU A 674 -7.02 -11.99 23.99
N ASP A 675 -5.86 -12.57 23.67
CA ASP A 675 -4.79 -11.90 22.95
C ASP A 675 -5.23 -11.48 21.56
N SER A 676 -6.05 -12.30 20.88
CA SER A 676 -6.63 -11.98 19.56
C SER A 676 -7.58 -10.78 19.57
N TRP A 677 -8.10 -10.40 20.74
CA TRP A 677 -9.03 -9.28 20.90
C TRP A 677 -8.32 -7.97 21.24
N ARG A 678 -7.00 -7.98 21.51
CA ARG A 678 -6.28 -6.81 22.03
C ARG A 678 -5.64 -6.00 20.91
N TYR A 679 -5.92 -4.71 20.91
CA TYR A 679 -5.36 -3.74 19.97
C TYR A 679 -4.93 -2.46 20.68
N GLN A 680 -4.01 -1.74 20.07
CA GLN A 680 -3.58 -0.41 20.53
C GLN A 680 -3.32 0.51 19.34
N VAL A 681 -3.41 1.82 19.58
CA VAL A 681 -2.99 2.82 18.60
C VAL A 681 -1.49 3.04 18.69
N THR A 682 -0.86 3.15 17.54
CA THR A 682 0.52 3.59 17.37
C THR A 682 0.58 4.69 16.32
N TRP A 683 1.66 5.46 16.33
CA TRP A 683 1.90 6.57 15.43
C TRP A 683 3.18 6.30 14.65
N LEU A 684 3.05 6.10 13.34
CA LEU A 684 4.17 5.81 12.46
C LEU A 684 4.65 7.08 11.77
N SER A 685 5.97 7.28 11.70
CA SER A 685 6.52 8.40 10.93
C SER A 685 6.18 8.25 9.45
N SER A 686 5.68 9.32 8.82
CA SER A 686 5.35 9.31 7.39
C SER A 686 6.65 9.33 6.57
N PRO A 687 6.89 8.35 5.68
CA PRO A 687 8.11 8.28 4.87
C PRO A 687 8.13 9.26 3.68
N THR A 688 7.02 9.94 3.40
CA THR A 688 6.86 10.79 2.22
C THR A 688 7.35 12.22 2.46
N THR A 689 8.46 12.58 1.80
CA THR A 689 8.80 13.98 1.53
C THR A 689 8.03 14.44 0.28
N PRO A 690 7.15 15.46 0.37
CA PRO A 690 6.31 15.91 -0.74
C PRO A 690 7.09 16.36 -1.99
N SER A 691 6.57 16.04 -3.18
CA SER A 691 7.13 16.45 -4.47
C SER A 691 6.54 17.77 -5.03
N SER A 692 5.44 18.26 -4.45
CA SER A 692 4.79 19.54 -4.78
C SER A 692 4.11 20.11 -3.54
N THR A 693 4.18 21.43 -3.35
CA THR A 693 3.57 22.15 -2.21
C THR A 693 2.57 23.23 -2.64
N THR A 694 2.22 23.33 -3.92
CA THR A 694 1.36 24.42 -4.41
C THR A 694 -0.11 24.19 -4.08
N LEU A 695 -0.73 25.13 -3.37
CA LEU A 695 -2.16 25.21 -3.08
C LEU A 695 -2.83 26.18 -4.05
N SER A 696 -4.10 25.93 -4.40
CA SER A 696 -4.86 26.80 -5.32
C SER A 696 -6.26 27.11 -4.79
N GLY A 697 -6.82 28.24 -5.26
CA GLY A 697 -8.16 28.72 -4.92
C GLY A 697 -8.28 29.26 -3.49
N ILE A 698 -9.52 29.43 -3.01
CA ILE A 698 -9.82 30.10 -1.74
C ILE A 698 -9.87 29.08 -0.60
N TRP A 699 -9.10 29.32 0.46
CA TRP A 699 -9.08 28.52 1.68
C TRP A 699 -9.71 29.30 2.83
N LEU A 700 -10.72 28.71 3.46
CA LEU A 700 -11.43 29.33 4.59
C LEU A 700 -10.79 28.90 5.92
N LEU A 701 -10.39 29.87 6.74
CA LEU A 701 -9.95 29.62 8.10
C LEU A 701 -11.09 29.97 9.06
N ILE A 702 -11.64 28.95 9.71
CA ILE A 702 -12.72 29.10 10.68
C ILE A 702 -12.11 29.22 12.08
N VAL A 703 -12.17 30.41 12.68
CA VAL A 703 -11.35 30.76 13.85
C VAL A 703 -12.20 31.34 14.97
N PRO A 704 -12.10 30.84 16.22
CA PRO A 704 -12.67 31.48 17.40
C PRO A 704 -12.14 32.91 17.59
N SER A 705 -12.98 33.84 18.06
CA SER A 705 -12.62 35.26 18.18
C SER A 705 -11.40 35.52 19.06
N GLU A 706 -11.17 34.65 20.04
CA GLU A 706 -10.04 34.71 20.97
C GLU A 706 -8.71 34.37 20.28
N LEU A 707 -8.76 33.56 19.21
CA LEU A 707 -7.59 33.07 18.47
C LEU A 707 -7.29 33.91 17.22
N ALA A 708 -8.23 34.72 16.75
CA ALA A 708 -8.12 35.45 15.47
C ALA A 708 -6.87 36.34 15.32
N LYS A 709 -6.22 36.72 16.42
CA LYS A 709 -5.00 37.55 16.44
C LYS A 709 -3.79 36.85 17.09
N THR A 710 -3.82 35.53 17.18
CA THR A 710 -2.73 34.73 17.77
C THR A 710 -1.77 34.25 16.70
N ASP A 711 -0.51 34.02 17.10
CA ASP A 711 0.57 33.59 16.20
C ASP A 711 0.21 32.33 15.37
N PRO A 712 -0.50 31.30 15.90
CA PRO A 712 -0.84 30.13 15.10
C PRO A 712 -1.76 30.41 13.90
N VAL A 713 -2.71 31.33 14.04
CA VAL A 713 -3.64 31.69 12.95
C VAL A 713 -2.93 32.52 11.89
N ILE A 714 -2.09 33.46 12.33
CA ILE A 714 -1.27 34.30 11.44
C ILE A 714 -0.27 33.43 10.68
N GLY A 715 0.44 32.53 11.36
CA GLY A 715 1.42 31.62 10.75
C GLY A 715 0.78 30.67 9.74
N CYS A 716 -0.37 30.08 10.05
CA CYS A 716 -1.11 29.24 9.12
C CYS A 716 -1.56 30.02 7.87
N ALA A 717 -2.17 31.20 8.04
CA ALA A 717 -2.58 32.04 6.91
C ALA A 717 -1.40 32.42 6.01
N ALA A 718 -0.29 32.87 6.61
CA ALA A 718 0.92 33.26 5.88
C ALA A 718 1.53 32.07 5.12
N ALA A 719 1.56 30.88 5.72
CA ALA A 719 2.10 29.68 5.07
C ALA A 719 1.23 29.23 3.88
N LEU A 720 -0.09 29.28 4.00
CA LEU A 720 -1.01 28.97 2.90
C LEU A 720 -0.85 29.96 1.74
N GLU A 721 -0.74 31.26 2.04
CA GLU A 721 -0.51 32.31 1.03
C GLU A 721 0.85 32.14 0.34
N ALA A 722 1.90 31.79 1.09
CA ALA A 722 3.23 31.48 0.54
C ALA A 722 3.20 30.30 -0.45
N HIS A 723 2.24 29.37 -0.26
CA HIS A 723 2.01 28.22 -1.12
C HIS A 723 0.98 28.46 -2.24
N GLY A 724 0.48 29.69 -2.41
CA GLY A 724 -0.38 30.08 -3.53
C GLY A 724 -1.89 30.06 -3.26
N ALA A 725 -2.32 29.76 -2.03
CA ALA A 725 -3.73 29.86 -1.64
C ALA A 725 -4.17 31.31 -1.41
N LEU A 726 -5.45 31.61 -1.65
CA LEU A 726 -6.10 32.84 -1.20
C LEU A 726 -6.81 32.57 0.13
N VAL A 727 -6.39 33.22 1.21
CA VAL A 727 -6.93 32.94 2.54
C VAL A 727 -8.07 33.90 2.90
N THR A 728 -9.18 33.35 3.39
CA THR A 728 -10.27 34.13 4.01
C THR A 728 -10.50 33.64 5.42
N ILE A 729 -10.34 34.53 6.41
CA ILE A 729 -10.55 34.21 7.82
C ILE A 729 -11.99 34.56 8.20
N ILE A 730 -12.73 33.58 8.69
CA ILE A 730 -14.06 33.74 9.29
C ILE A 730 -13.91 33.65 10.80
N THR A 731 -14.07 34.80 11.46
CA THR A 731 -14.00 34.90 12.92
C THR A 731 -15.35 34.59 13.55
N ILE A 732 -15.38 33.66 14.50
CA ILE A 732 -16.58 33.23 15.22
C ILE A 732 -16.65 33.88 16.59
N PHE A 733 -17.78 34.53 16.90
CA PHE A 733 -18.07 35.10 18.22
C PHE A 733 -19.03 34.20 19.00
N GLU A 734 -18.68 33.88 20.26
CA GLU A 734 -19.31 32.80 21.03
C GLU A 734 -20.82 32.89 21.30
N PRO A 735 -21.47 34.07 21.48
CA PRO A 735 -22.92 34.09 21.69
C PRO A 735 -23.74 33.90 20.41
N ASP A 736 -23.12 34.06 19.23
CA ASP A 736 -23.81 34.11 17.94
C ASP A 736 -23.51 32.89 17.05
N PHE A 737 -22.71 31.92 17.51
CA PHE A 737 -22.35 30.77 16.66
C PHE A 737 -23.43 29.68 16.70
N ASN A 738 -24.06 29.41 15.56
CA ASN A 738 -24.93 28.27 15.34
C ASN A 738 -24.95 27.87 13.85
N ARG A 739 -25.46 26.67 13.55
CA ARG A 739 -25.64 26.13 12.18
C ARG A 739 -26.21 27.13 11.19
N SER A 740 -27.26 27.87 11.55
CA SER A 740 -27.94 28.80 10.63
C SER A 740 -27.09 30.01 10.28
N LEU A 741 -26.47 30.64 11.28
CA LEU A 741 -25.59 31.79 11.06
C LEU A 741 -24.32 31.39 10.31
N MET A 742 -23.76 30.21 10.61
CA MET A 742 -22.62 29.69 9.87
C MET A 742 -22.98 29.42 8.41
N GLY A 743 -24.15 28.83 8.14
CA GLY A 743 -24.65 28.62 6.78
C GLY A 743 -24.84 29.94 6.02
N ALA A 744 -25.28 31.02 6.68
CA ALA A 744 -25.37 32.33 6.04
C ALA A 744 -23.99 32.88 5.67
N SER A 745 -23.02 32.83 6.58
CA SER A 745 -21.63 33.28 6.31
C SER A 745 -20.97 32.49 5.18
N LEU A 746 -21.21 31.19 5.09
CA LEU A 746 -20.66 30.36 4.00
C LEU A 746 -21.29 30.69 2.64
N LYS A 747 -22.61 31.02 2.59
CA LYS A 747 -23.29 31.41 1.34
C LYS A 747 -22.76 32.71 0.74
N ASP A 748 -22.40 33.68 1.58
CA ASP A 748 -22.00 35.02 1.14
C ASP A 748 -20.62 35.05 0.43
N ILE A 749 -19.79 34.02 0.61
CA ILE A 749 -18.41 33.96 0.09
C ILE A 749 -18.35 33.47 -1.38
N GLY A 750 -19.38 32.76 -1.87
CA GLY A 750 -19.49 32.33 -3.28
C GLY A 750 -18.80 30.99 -3.63
N SER A 751 -18.83 30.60 -4.91
CA SER A 751 -18.61 29.23 -5.41
C SER A 751 -17.16 28.85 -5.79
N HIS A 752 -16.12 29.39 -5.15
CA HIS A 752 -14.71 29.15 -5.51
C HIS A 752 -13.82 28.73 -4.32
N ILE A 753 -14.41 28.07 -3.32
CA ILE A 753 -13.70 27.56 -2.14
C ILE A 753 -13.03 26.23 -2.51
N SER A 754 -11.75 26.07 -2.15
CA SER A 754 -10.96 24.85 -2.37
C SER A 754 -10.82 23.99 -1.11
N GLY A 755 -11.00 24.57 0.08
CA GLY A 755 -10.88 23.84 1.34
C GLY A 755 -11.24 24.70 2.55
N VAL A 756 -11.55 24.04 3.66
CA VAL A 756 -11.89 24.68 4.94
C VAL A 756 -10.95 24.14 6.03
N ILE A 757 -10.30 25.03 6.77
CA ILE A 757 -9.45 24.71 7.92
C ILE A 757 -10.14 25.25 9.18
N SER A 758 -10.46 24.35 10.09
CA SER A 758 -11.16 24.64 11.34
C SER A 758 -10.19 24.69 12.51
N PHE A 759 -10.08 25.85 13.15
CA PHE A 759 -9.39 26.07 14.43
C PHE A 759 -10.31 25.85 15.63
N LEU A 760 -11.53 25.36 15.43
CA LEU A 760 -12.52 25.15 16.50
C LEU A 760 -12.10 24.07 17.51
N GLY A 761 -11.17 23.19 17.13
CA GLY A 761 -10.58 22.18 18.01
C GLY A 761 -9.31 22.65 18.74
N ILE A 762 -8.83 23.87 18.49
CA ILE A 762 -7.68 24.47 19.18
C ILE A 762 -8.18 25.28 20.37
N HIS A 763 -7.59 25.05 21.54
CA HIS A 763 -7.84 25.80 22.78
C HIS A 763 -9.32 25.94 23.20
N GLY A 764 -9.91 24.84 23.69
CA GLY A 764 -11.05 24.88 24.61
C GLY A 764 -10.60 24.90 26.07
N SER A 765 -11.43 25.41 26.99
CA SER A 765 -11.25 25.12 28.41
C SER A 765 -11.32 23.61 28.63
N GLU A 766 -10.48 23.08 29.52
CA GLU A 766 -10.56 21.66 29.87
C GLU A 766 -11.99 21.34 30.29
N PHE A 767 -12.51 20.23 29.77
CA PHE A 767 -13.85 19.74 30.01
C PHE A 767 -14.99 20.58 29.41
N SER A 768 -14.69 21.43 28.42
CA SER A 768 -15.70 22.01 27.54
C SER A 768 -15.95 21.12 26.32
N ASP A 769 -17.21 21.02 25.91
CA ASP A 769 -17.66 20.41 24.66
C ASP A 769 -17.80 21.42 23.50
N SER A 770 -17.60 22.71 23.78
CA SER A 770 -17.79 23.82 22.85
C SER A 770 -17.09 23.61 21.52
N GLY A 771 -15.84 23.13 21.50
CA GLY A 771 -15.11 22.88 20.25
C GLY A 771 -15.76 21.80 19.37
N ALA A 772 -16.28 20.74 19.98
CA ALA A 772 -16.94 19.65 19.25
C ALA A 772 -18.36 20.03 18.79
N VAL A 773 -19.14 20.71 19.63
CA VAL A 773 -20.45 21.27 19.26
C VAL A 773 -20.29 22.28 18.11
N LYS A 774 -19.26 23.14 18.17
CA LYS A 774 -18.99 24.10 17.10
C LYS A 774 -18.59 23.39 15.79
N THR A 775 -17.80 22.32 15.90
CA THR A 775 -17.41 21.50 14.75
C THR A 775 -18.62 20.79 14.13
N LEU A 776 -19.54 20.26 14.94
CA LEU A 776 -20.80 19.68 14.48
C LEU A 776 -21.63 20.70 13.69
N ASN A 777 -21.83 21.89 14.26
CA ASN A 777 -22.54 22.99 13.62
C ASN A 777 -21.89 23.41 12.28
N LEU A 778 -20.55 23.43 12.19
CA LEU A 778 -19.82 23.70 10.94
C LEU A 778 -20.10 22.62 9.88
N VAL A 779 -19.97 21.34 10.23
CA VAL A 779 -20.24 20.22 9.32
C VAL A 779 -21.68 20.28 8.80
N GLN A 780 -22.65 20.50 9.68
CA GLN A 780 -24.05 20.65 9.32
C GLN A 780 -24.28 21.87 8.41
N ALA A 781 -23.66 23.01 8.70
CA ALA A 781 -23.76 24.21 7.89
C ALA A 781 -23.17 24.01 6.49
N MET A 782 -22.01 23.35 6.37
CA MET A 782 -21.43 22.99 5.07
C MET A 782 -22.38 22.10 4.25
N GLY A 783 -23.00 21.11 4.90
CA GLY A 783 -24.02 20.27 4.27
C GLY A 783 -25.26 21.05 3.80
N ASP A 784 -25.78 21.96 4.62
CA ASP A 784 -26.96 22.77 4.28
C ASP A 784 -26.74 23.66 3.05
N VAL A 785 -25.52 24.16 2.88
CA VAL A 785 -25.14 25.01 1.75
C VAL A 785 -24.55 24.24 0.57
N HIS A 786 -24.45 22.91 0.68
CA HIS A 786 -23.91 22.00 -0.34
C HIS A 786 -22.46 22.35 -0.70
N LEU A 787 -21.64 22.64 0.31
CA LEU A 787 -20.22 22.93 0.15
C LEU A 787 -19.39 21.64 0.22
N ASP A 788 -19.16 21.04 -0.94
CA ASP A 788 -18.43 19.79 -1.12
C ASP A 788 -16.92 20.03 -1.30
N VAL A 789 -16.26 20.51 -0.23
CA VAL A 789 -14.81 20.79 -0.20
C VAL A 789 -14.20 20.15 1.06
N PRO A 790 -12.90 19.81 1.07
CA PRO A 790 -12.29 19.14 2.21
C PRO A 790 -12.27 20.03 3.46
N LEU A 791 -12.85 19.52 4.55
CA LEU A 791 -12.78 20.07 5.90
C LEU A 791 -11.62 19.46 6.70
N TRP A 792 -10.68 20.29 7.09
CA TRP A 792 -9.53 19.94 7.93
C TRP A 792 -9.73 20.49 9.34
N CYS A 793 -9.77 19.62 10.35
CA CYS A 793 -9.94 19.98 11.75
C CYS A 793 -8.61 19.97 12.49
N LEU A 794 -8.20 21.14 12.99
CA LEU A 794 -6.96 21.28 13.76
C LEU A 794 -7.22 21.13 15.26
N THR A 795 -6.32 20.43 15.95
CA THR A 795 -6.26 20.36 17.42
C THR A 795 -4.84 20.60 17.92
N GLN A 796 -4.68 20.78 19.23
CA GLN A 796 -3.36 20.84 19.88
C GLN A 796 -3.35 20.02 21.17
N GLY A 797 -2.44 19.05 21.24
CA GLY A 797 -2.27 18.19 22.43
C GLY A 797 -3.52 17.35 22.74
N ALA A 798 -4.29 16.99 21.71
CA ALA A 798 -5.46 16.10 21.80
C ALA A 798 -5.06 14.61 21.82
N VAL A 799 -3.94 14.29 21.18
CA VAL A 799 -3.38 12.95 21.02
C VAL A 799 -1.91 12.93 21.40
N SER A 800 -1.42 11.77 21.81
CA SER A 800 -0.02 11.53 22.17
C SER A 800 0.60 10.54 21.18
N ILE A 801 1.75 10.89 20.59
CA ILE A 801 2.48 9.99 19.68
C ILE A 801 3.46 9.04 20.38
N SER A 802 3.84 9.35 21.61
CA SER A 802 4.78 8.56 22.43
C SER A 802 4.62 8.90 23.91
N ALA A 803 5.23 8.12 24.81
CA ALA A 803 5.13 8.39 26.25
C ALA A 803 5.65 9.77 26.69
N ASP A 804 6.53 10.39 25.88
CA ASP A 804 7.11 11.71 26.14
C ASP A 804 6.28 12.86 25.52
N ASP A 805 5.26 12.54 24.71
CA ASP A 805 4.34 13.50 24.09
C ASP A 805 3.10 13.67 24.98
N LEU A 806 2.92 14.85 25.56
CA LEU A 806 1.93 15.09 26.61
C LEU A 806 0.56 15.47 26.05
N ILE A 807 -0.50 14.81 26.54
CA ILE A 807 -1.88 15.31 26.41
C ILE A 807 -2.03 16.59 27.22
N ARG A 808 -2.39 17.68 26.54
CA ARG A 808 -2.58 18.99 27.18
C ARG A 808 -4.05 19.26 27.46
N CYS A 809 -4.92 19.00 26.49
CA CYS A 809 -6.36 19.25 26.60
C CYS A 809 -7.16 18.02 26.18
N SER A 810 -7.75 17.31 27.15
CA SER A 810 -8.51 16.09 26.85
C SER A 810 -9.78 16.40 26.05
N SER A 811 -10.35 17.60 26.22
CA SER A 811 -11.51 18.07 25.45
C SER A 811 -11.25 18.20 23.96
N ALA A 812 -10.01 18.43 23.54
CA ALA A 812 -9.68 18.49 22.11
C ALA A 812 -9.88 17.12 21.43
N ALA A 813 -9.82 16.01 22.19
CA ALA A 813 -10.10 14.67 21.67
C ALA A 813 -11.59 14.45 21.33
N LEU A 814 -12.51 15.30 21.81
CA LEU A 814 -13.92 15.25 21.41
C LEU A 814 -14.07 15.48 19.89
N VAL A 815 -13.28 16.40 19.33
CA VAL A 815 -13.24 16.68 17.89
C VAL A 815 -12.70 15.48 17.11
N TRP A 816 -11.73 14.74 17.66
CA TRP A 816 -11.22 13.51 17.04
C TRP A 816 -12.26 12.40 16.96
N GLY A 817 -13.01 12.18 18.05
CA GLY A 817 -14.09 11.20 18.05
C GLY A 817 -15.22 11.58 17.09
N LEU A 818 -15.63 12.86 17.08
CA LEU A 818 -16.62 13.37 16.13
C LEU A 818 -16.13 13.28 14.68
N GLY A 819 -14.91 13.73 14.39
CA GLY A 819 -14.33 13.75 13.05
C GLY A 819 -14.26 12.38 12.40
N ARG A 820 -13.96 11.33 13.18
CA ARG A 820 -14.03 9.94 12.69
C ARG A 820 -15.43 9.52 12.25
N VAL A 821 -16.49 10.10 12.83
CA VAL A 821 -17.87 9.86 12.38
C VAL A 821 -18.21 10.74 11.17
N VAL A 822 -17.67 11.96 11.09
CA VAL A 822 -17.79 12.82 9.91
C VAL A 822 -17.17 12.15 8.69
N ALA A 823 -15.99 11.54 8.83
CA ALA A 823 -15.32 10.78 7.77
C ALA A 823 -16.21 9.67 7.18
N LEU A 824 -17.02 9.03 8.03
CA LEU A 824 -17.92 7.95 7.66
C LEU A 824 -19.23 8.45 7.04
N GLU A 825 -19.83 9.51 7.59
CA GLU A 825 -21.12 10.03 7.12
C GLU A 825 -21.00 11.03 5.94
N HIS A 826 -19.86 11.72 5.83
CA HIS A 826 -19.60 12.77 4.84
C HIS A 826 -18.20 12.62 4.19
N PRO A 827 -17.86 11.46 3.60
CA PRO A 827 -16.51 11.21 3.05
C PRO A 827 -16.12 12.16 1.91
N GLY A 828 -17.09 12.71 1.17
CA GLY A 828 -16.82 13.60 0.03
C GLY A 828 -16.35 15.02 0.42
N SER A 829 -16.61 15.45 1.65
CA SER A 829 -16.23 16.79 2.16
C SER A 829 -15.28 16.71 3.35
N TRP A 830 -14.75 15.52 3.66
CA TRP A 830 -13.82 15.32 4.76
C TRP A 830 -12.37 15.44 4.28
N GLY A 831 -11.61 16.33 4.92
CA GLY A 831 -10.17 16.49 4.68
C GLY A 831 -9.33 15.70 5.68
N GLY A 832 -9.59 15.88 6.98
CA GLY A 832 -8.94 15.09 8.03
C GLY A 832 -8.75 15.82 9.36
N LEU A 833 -8.18 15.11 10.32
CA LEU A 833 -7.79 15.57 11.65
C LEU A 833 -6.27 15.77 11.72
N VAL A 834 -5.83 16.93 12.21
CA VAL A 834 -4.41 17.23 12.39
C VAL A 834 -4.17 17.78 13.80
N ASP A 835 -3.36 17.07 14.58
CA ASP A 835 -2.90 17.56 15.89
C ASP A 835 -1.55 18.26 15.74
N LEU A 836 -1.51 19.54 16.10
CA LEU A 836 -0.35 20.41 15.99
C LEU A 836 0.47 20.44 17.29
N PRO A 837 1.77 20.80 17.23
CA PRO A 837 2.53 21.11 18.43
C PRO A 837 1.96 22.36 19.12
N GLU A 838 2.26 22.54 20.41
CA GLU A 838 1.79 23.69 21.21
C GLU A 838 2.17 25.05 20.60
N SER A 839 3.38 25.14 20.06
CA SER A 839 3.87 26.32 19.35
C SER A 839 4.38 25.86 17.98
N PRO A 840 3.50 25.86 16.96
CA PRO A 840 3.90 25.47 15.61
C PRO A 840 4.86 26.50 15.03
N ASP A 841 6.02 26.02 14.61
CA ASP A 841 7.03 26.79 13.88
C ASP A 841 6.76 26.77 12.38
N ASP A 842 7.56 27.51 11.61
CA ASP A 842 7.45 27.56 10.16
C ASP A 842 7.53 26.15 9.55
N ALA A 843 8.37 25.27 10.08
CA ALA A 843 8.48 23.89 9.62
C ALA A 843 7.21 23.05 9.88
N ALA A 844 6.46 23.31 10.95
CA ALA A 844 5.17 22.69 11.19
C ALA A 844 4.11 23.17 10.18
N TRP A 845 4.13 24.46 9.82
CA TRP A 845 3.22 25.01 8.81
C TRP A 845 3.54 24.54 7.39
N GLU A 846 4.81 24.41 7.05
CA GLU A 846 5.28 23.78 5.80
C GLU A 846 4.74 22.35 5.67
N ARG A 847 4.87 21.55 6.75
CA ARG A 847 4.33 20.19 6.80
C ARG A 847 2.80 20.16 6.68
N LEU A 848 2.10 21.13 7.26
CA LEU A 848 0.66 21.25 7.09
C LEU A 848 0.31 21.55 5.62
N CYS A 849 0.93 22.54 5.00
CA CYS A 849 0.65 22.90 3.59
C CYS A 849 0.94 21.73 2.64
N ALA A 850 2.03 21.01 2.89
CA ALA A 850 2.37 19.78 2.20
C ALA A 850 1.28 18.70 2.30
N LEU A 851 0.69 18.51 3.48
CA LEU A 851 -0.43 17.57 3.68
C LEU A 851 -1.67 18.03 2.90
N LEU A 852 -1.98 19.32 2.95
CA LEU A 852 -3.16 19.90 2.28
C LEU A 852 -3.06 19.86 0.75
N ALA A 853 -1.84 19.91 0.19
CA ALA A 853 -1.60 19.93 -1.25
C ALA A 853 -1.71 18.56 -1.92
N GLN A 854 -1.78 17.47 -1.14
CA GLN A 854 -1.82 16.11 -1.69
C GLN A 854 -3.16 15.43 -1.41
N PRO A 855 -3.79 14.80 -2.42
CA PRO A 855 -4.83 13.82 -2.16
C PRO A 855 -4.18 12.59 -1.51
N THR A 856 -4.57 12.30 -0.27
CA THR A 856 -4.11 11.10 0.46
C THR A 856 -5.31 10.29 0.90
N ASP A 857 -5.16 8.97 0.98
CA ASP A 857 -6.16 8.07 1.58
C ASP A 857 -6.12 8.11 3.13
N GLU A 858 -5.29 8.97 3.70
CA GLU A 858 -5.06 9.13 5.14
C GLU A 858 -5.73 10.42 5.65
N ASP A 859 -6.37 10.35 6.83
CA ASP A 859 -7.17 11.47 7.35
C ASP A 859 -6.89 11.81 8.82
N GLN A 860 -5.84 11.23 9.42
CA GLN A 860 -5.55 11.33 10.86
C GLN A 860 -4.04 11.50 11.10
N PHE A 861 -3.62 12.74 11.34
CA PHE A 861 -2.22 13.14 11.40
C PHE A 861 -1.87 13.80 12.74
N ALA A 862 -0.61 13.62 13.17
CA ALA A 862 0.00 14.42 14.22
C ALA A 862 1.29 15.05 13.69
N ILE A 863 1.38 16.38 13.74
CA ILE A 863 2.60 17.12 13.39
C ILE A 863 3.37 17.38 14.67
N ARG A 864 4.66 17.06 14.67
CA ARG A 864 5.61 17.33 15.75
C ARG A 864 6.92 17.87 15.16
N PRO A 865 7.82 18.45 15.97
CA PRO A 865 9.12 18.92 15.47
C PRO A 865 9.92 17.85 14.70
N SER A 866 9.78 16.59 15.12
CA SER A 866 10.41 15.41 14.50
C SER A 866 9.81 14.99 13.17
N GLY A 867 8.61 15.46 12.79
CA GLY A 867 7.97 15.11 11.51
C GLY A 867 6.46 14.97 11.60
N VAL A 868 5.89 14.38 10.54
CA VAL A 868 4.46 14.02 10.47
C VAL A 868 4.29 12.56 10.83
N PHE A 869 3.28 12.26 11.66
CA PHE A 869 2.96 10.92 12.13
C PHE A 869 1.54 10.52 11.74
N LEU A 870 1.40 9.28 11.29
CA LEU A 870 0.16 8.67 10.84
C LEU A 870 -0.39 7.75 11.93
N ARG A 871 -1.69 7.85 12.22
CA ARG A 871 -2.35 7.00 13.20
C ARG A 871 -2.56 5.58 12.64
N ARG A 872 -2.19 4.56 13.40
CA ARG A 872 -2.40 3.14 13.06
C ARG A 872 -2.97 2.37 14.23
N LEU A 873 -3.85 1.42 13.95
CA LEU A 873 -4.31 0.43 14.91
C LEU A 873 -3.52 -0.86 14.68
N ILE A 874 -2.87 -1.37 15.72
CA ILE A 874 -2.06 -2.59 15.65
C ILE A 874 -2.53 -3.62 16.67
N HIS A 875 -2.34 -4.88 16.35
CA HIS A 875 -2.59 -6.00 17.26
C HIS A 875 -1.58 -5.96 18.44
N ALA A 876 -2.08 -6.10 19.67
CA ALA A 876 -1.32 -5.89 20.91
C ALA A 876 -1.51 -7.08 21.89
N PRO A 877 -1.02 -8.27 21.54
CA PRO A 877 -1.16 -9.47 22.38
C PRO A 877 -0.38 -9.27 23.68
N ALA A 878 -0.84 -9.88 24.77
CA ALA A 878 -0.29 -9.64 26.09
C ALA A 878 1.06 -10.39 26.26
N THR A 879 2.19 -9.81 25.82
CA THR A 879 3.53 -10.43 25.93
C THR A 879 3.83 -10.90 27.36
N THR A 880 4.30 -12.15 27.50
CA THR A 880 4.57 -12.85 28.77
C THR A 880 5.57 -12.17 29.70
N THR A 881 6.35 -11.20 29.19
CA THR A 881 7.43 -10.50 29.89
C THR A 881 7.00 -9.34 30.79
N SER A 882 5.74 -8.90 30.75
CA SER A 882 5.24 -7.72 31.48
C SER A 882 4.09 -8.02 32.47
N LYS A 883 3.98 -9.24 33.00
CA LYS A 883 3.11 -9.44 34.17
C LYS A 883 3.77 -8.74 35.36
N SER A 884 3.06 -7.80 35.99
CA SER A 884 3.37 -7.41 37.38
C SER A 884 3.53 -8.70 38.20
N SER A 885 4.56 -8.79 39.03
CA SER A 885 4.80 -9.98 39.87
C SER A 885 3.69 -10.22 40.90
N THR A 886 2.76 -9.28 41.05
CA THR A 886 1.59 -9.36 41.93
C THR A 886 0.31 -9.01 41.16
N ALA A 887 -0.66 -9.93 41.17
CA ALA A 887 -2.01 -9.68 40.70
C ALA A 887 -2.69 -8.58 41.55
N TRP A 888 -3.44 -7.70 40.91
CA TRP A 888 -4.18 -6.64 41.58
C TRP A 888 -5.28 -7.22 42.48
N ALA A 889 -5.47 -6.61 43.65
CA ALA A 889 -6.56 -6.91 44.56
C ALA A 889 -7.02 -5.62 45.28
N PRO A 890 -8.34 -5.37 45.39
CA PRO A 890 -8.85 -4.18 46.05
C PRO A 890 -8.58 -4.23 47.56
N ARG A 891 -8.18 -3.10 48.14
CA ARG A 891 -7.87 -2.99 49.59
C ARG A 891 -8.89 -2.16 50.38
N GLY A 892 -9.85 -1.56 49.68
CA GLY A 892 -10.88 -0.69 50.24
C GLY A 892 -12.13 -0.72 49.39
N THR A 893 -12.95 0.34 49.48
CA THR A 893 -14.19 0.45 48.72
C THR A 893 -13.91 0.61 47.22
N VAL A 894 -14.60 -0.16 46.39
CA VAL A 894 -14.58 -0.05 44.92
C VAL A 894 -15.84 0.68 44.46
N LEU A 895 -15.68 1.86 43.87
CA LEU A 895 -16.77 2.64 43.27
C LEU A 895 -17.02 2.18 41.84
N ILE A 896 -18.25 1.78 41.54
CA ILE A 896 -18.69 1.41 40.19
C ILE A 896 -19.82 2.36 39.76
N THR A 897 -19.52 3.32 38.90
CA THR A 897 -20.52 4.23 38.35
C THR A 897 -21.21 3.60 37.14
N GLY A 898 -22.53 3.78 37.04
CA GLY A 898 -23.34 2.94 36.15
C GLY A 898 -23.45 1.49 36.67
N GLY A 899 -23.21 1.26 37.98
CA GLY A 899 -23.05 -0.06 38.58
C GLY A 899 -24.30 -0.94 38.56
N THR A 900 -25.49 -0.35 38.38
CA THR A 900 -26.75 -1.09 38.18
C THR A 900 -27.09 -1.31 36.70
N GLY A 901 -26.28 -0.79 35.77
CA GLY A 901 -26.39 -1.07 34.34
C GLY A 901 -25.80 -2.43 33.97
N ALA A 902 -26.10 -2.93 32.77
CA ALA A 902 -25.75 -4.30 32.38
C ALA A 902 -24.24 -4.61 32.46
N LEU A 903 -23.37 -3.73 31.95
CA LEU A 903 -21.91 -3.90 32.08
C LEU A 903 -21.44 -3.74 33.53
N GLY A 904 -22.02 -2.78 34.28
CA GLY A 904 -21.70 -2.55 35.69
C GLY A 904 -22.01 -3.78 36.56
N ALA A 905 -23.12 -4.46 36.27
CA ALA A 905 -23.50 -5.70 36.93
C ALA A 905 -22.51 -6.83 36.68
N HIS A 906 -22.02 -7.00 35.45
CA HIS A 906 -20.98 -7.99 35.12
C HIS A 906 -19.67 -7.72 35.86
N VAL A 907 -19.22 -6.45 35.90
CA VAL A 907 -18.02 -6.06 36.65
C VAL A 907 -18.19 -6.28 38.15
N ALA A 908 -19.33 -5.90 38.72
CA ALA A 908 -19.62 -6.10 40.14
C ALA A 908 -19.62 -7.59 40.51
N ARG A 909 -20.26 -8.45 39.68
CA ARG A 909 -20.27 -9.91 39.88
C ARG A 909 -18.87 -10.48 39.78
N TRP A 910 -18.09 -10.08 38.78
CA TRP A 910 -16.70 -10.50 38.64
C TRP A 910 -15.87 -10.18 39.88
N LEU A 911 -15.96 -8.95 40.39
CA LEU A 911 -15.25 -8.54 41.61
C LEU A 911 -15.67 -9.35 42.84
N ALA A 912 -16.97 -9.58 43.02
CA ALA A 912 -17.51 -10.35 44.14
C ALA A 912 -17.11 -11.84 44.10
N HIS A 913 -16.99 -12.44 42.91
CA HIS A 913 -16.55 -13.84 42.77
C HIS A 913 -15.03 -14.01 42.82
N LYS A 914 -14.26 -13.01 42.37
CA LYS A 914 -12.80 -13.09 42.30
C LYS A 914 -12.12 -12.85 43.64
N TYR A 915 -12.68 -11.98 44.49
CA TYR A 915 -12.04 -11.55 45.73
C TYR A 915 -12.90 -11.87 46.95
N GLU A 916 -12.26 -12.43 47.98
CA GLU A 916 -12.92 -12.65 49.26
C GLU A 916 -13.23 -11.31 49.95
N SER A 917 -14.50 -11.05 50.28
CA SER A 917 -14.95 -9.90 51.09
C SER A 917 -14.66 -8.50 50.52
N VAL A 918 -15.06 -8.23 49.27
CA VAL A 918 -14.96 -6.90 48.64
C VAL A 918 -16.09 -5.94 49.07
N ASP A 919 -15.78 -4.65 49.30
CA ASP A 919 -16.77 -3.58 49.55
C ASP A 919 -17.08 -2.80 48.25
N LEU A 920 -18.28 -2.97 47.72
CA LEU A 920 -18.74 -2.38 46.46
C LEU A 920 -19.69 -1.21 46.73
N LEU A 921 -19.37 -0.06 46.16
CA LEU A 921 -20.25 1.11 46.07
C LEU A 921 -20.77 1.23 44.64
N LEU A 922 -22.03 0.83 44.41
CA LEU A 922 -22.68 0.93 43.10
C LEU A 922 -23.45 2.24 43.00
N THR A 923 -23.15 3.06 42.01
CA THR A 923 -23.89 4.31 41.77
C THR A 923 -24.63 4.30 40.44
N SER A 924 -25.84 4.86 40.47
CA SER A 924 -26.62 5.21 39.29
C SER A 924 -27.62 6.30 39.68
N ARG A 925 -28.15 7.05 38.73
CA ARG A 925 -29.14 8.11 39.02
C ARG A 925 -30.39 7.60 39.73
N ARG A 926 -30.79 6.35 39.48
CA ARG A 926 -31.97 5.73 40.10
C ARG A 926 -31.65 4.98 41.40
N GLY A 927 -30.38 4.72 41.70
CA GLY A 927 -29.96 3.92 42.86
C GLY A 927 -30.69 2.57 42.94
N MET A 928 -31.25 2.24 44.11
CA MET A 928 -32.06 1.04 44.33
C MET A 928 -33.37 0.98 43.54
N ALA A 929 -33.82 2.11 42.97
CA ALA A 929 -35.00 2.14 42.10
C ALA A 929 -34.67 1.79 40.62
N ALA A 930 -33.42 1.41 40.31
CA ALA A 930 -33.07 0.90 38.99
C ALA A 930 -33.59 -0.53 38.77
N ASP A 931 -34.00 -0.84 37.54
CA ASP A 931 -34.49 -2.17 37.17
C ASP A 931 -33.41 -3.23 37.42
N GLY A 932 -33.75 -4.32 38.11
CA GLY A 932 -32.81 -5.41 38.45
C GLY A 932 -31.82 -5.10 39.59
N ALA A 933 -31.85 -3.91 40.20
CA ALA A 933 -30.88 -3.54 41.24
C ALA A 933 -30.99 -4.40 42.51
N THR A 934 -32.20 -4.76 42.93
CA THR A 934 -32.42 -5.64 44.10
C THR A 934 -31.84 -7.03 43.86
N GLU A 935 -32.14 -7.65 42.71
CA GLU A 935 -31.62 -8.96 42.32
C GLU A 935 -30.09 -8.96 42.26
N LEU A 936 -29.50 -7.92 41.67
CA LEU A 936 -28.05 -7.74 41.63
C LEU A 936 -27.43 -7.64 43.04
N VAL A 937 -28.04 -6.90 43.96
CA VAL A 937 -27.52 -6.77 45.34
C VAL A 937 -27.58 -8.10 46.07
N ASP A 938 -28.65 -8.86 45.90
CA ASP A 938 -28.81 -10.18 46.53
C ASP A 938 -27.81 -11.21 45.97
N ASP A 939 -27.58 -11.21 44.65
CA ASP A 939 -26.54 -12.02 43.99
C ASP A 939 -25.15 -11.71 44.58
N LEU A 940 -24.79 -10.42 44.68
CA LEU A 940 -23.48 -9.97 45.14
C LEU A 940 -23.24 -10.28 46.63
N ARG A 941 -24.28 -10.13 47.47
CA ARG A 941 -24.21 -10.50 48.89
C ARG A 941 -24.09 -12.00 49.09
N THR A 942 -24.76 -12.80 48.25
CA THR A 942 -24.63 -14.26 48.24
C THR A 942 -23.22 -14.69 47.87
N ALA A 943 -22.56 -13.96 46.95
CA ALA A 943 -21.15 -14.15 46.61
C ALA A 943 -20.16 -13.64 47.69
N GLY A 944 -20.65 -13.03 48.79
CA GLY A 944 -19.83 -12.59 49.92
C GLY A 944 -19.34 -11.14 49.87
N ALA A 945 -19.86 -10.30 48.96
CA ALA A 945 -19.51 -8.89 48.89
C ALA A 945 -20.36 -8.02 49.85
N SER A 946 -19.74 -6.98 50.43
CA SER A 946 -20.46 -5.86 51.04
C SER A 946 -20.92 -4.93 49.91
N VAL A 947 -22.21 -4.60 49.85
CA VAL A 947 -22.76 -3.79 48.76
C VAL A 947 -23.57 -2.62 49.29
N THR A 948 -23.17 -1.42 48.89
CA THR A 948 -23.91 -0.16 49.08
C THR A 948 -24.35 0.35 47.70
N VAL A 949 -25.65 0.59 47.52
CA VAL A 949 -26.18 1.24 46.32
C VAL A 949 -26.58 2.67 46.67
N HIS A 950 -26.04 3.64 45.93
CA HIS A 950 -26.33 5.07 46.16
C HIS A 950 -26.92 5.70 44.89
N ALA A 951 -28.02 6.43 45.05
CA ALA A 951 -28.58 7.24 43.97
C ALA A 951 -27.69 8.47 43.78
N CYS A 952 -26.90 8.49 42.71
CA CYS A 952 -25.92 9.54 42.46
C CYS A 952 -25.88 9.87 40.97
N ASP A 953 -25.91 11.18 40.68
CA ASP A 953 -25.55 11.68 39.36
C ASP A 953 -24.05 11.97 39.34
N VAL A 954 -23.32 11.26 38.48
CA VAL A 954 -21.86 11.34 38.43
C VAL A 954 -21.37 12.68 37.88
N THR A 955 -22.24 13.41 37.16
CA THR A 955 -21.91 14.74 36.64
C THR A 955 -22.06 15.83 37.70
N ASP A 956 -22.69 15.54 38.85
CA ASP A 956 -22.82 16.45 39.97
C ASP A 956 -21.75 16.16 41.03
N ARG A 957 -20.79 17.08 41.16
CA ARG A 957 -19.70 16.99 42.13
C ARG A 957 -20.19 16.74 43.56
N THR A 958 -21.21 17.47 44.01
CA THR A 958 -21.72 17.36 45.37
C THR A 958 -22.41 16.01 45.59
N SER A 959 -23.09 15.48 44.57
CA SER A 959 -23.67 14.14 44.60
C SER A 959 -22.60 13.06 44.75
N VAL A 960 -21.49 13.16 44.02
CA VAL A 960 -20.37 12.20 44.10
C VAL A 960 -19.67 12.29 45.46
N GLU A 961 -19.39 13.49 45.96
CA GLU A 961 -18.78 13.71 47.28
C GLU A 961 -19.65 13.10 48.41
N ALA A 962 -20.97 13.27 48.33
CA ALA A 962 -21.91 12.66 49.27
C ALA A 962 -21.92 11.12 49.19
N ALA A 963 -21.82 10.55 47.98
CA ALA A 963 -21.82 9.10 47.78
C ALA A 963 -20.58 8.41 48.38
N ILE A 964 -19.41 9.07 48.33
CA ILE A 964 -18.14 8.51 48.83
C ILE A 964 -17.81 8.94 50.27
N ALA A 965 -18.61 9.82 50.87
CA ALA A 965 -18.36 10.34 52.22
C ALA A 965 -18.20 9.22 53.25
N GLY A 966 -17.10 9.25 54.03
CA GLY A 966 -16.81 8.27 55.07
C GLY A 966 -16.33 6.90 54.57
N LYS A 967 -16.11 6.73 53.26
CA LYS A 967 -15.54 5.51 52.66
C LYS A 967 -14.04 5.65 52.43
N SER A 968 -13.30 4.55 52.56
CA SER A 968 -11.89 4.47 52.16
C SER A 968 -11.83 3.97 50.71
N LEU A 969 -11.92 4.90 49.77
CA LEU A 969 -11.97 4.59 48.34
C LEU A 969 -10.60 4.09 47.84
N ASP A 970 -10.57 2.89 47.25
CA ASP A 970 -9.34 2.27 46.72
C ASP A 970 -9.36 2.14 45.19
N ALA A 971 -10.53 1.94 44.57
CA ALA A 971 -10.63 1.85 43.11
C ALA A 971 -11.91 2.47 42.55
N VAL A 972 -11.82 2.95 41.30
CA VAL A 972 -12.94 3.54 40.56
C VAL A 972 -13.10 2.83 39.22
N PHE A 973 -14.32 2.40 38.91
CA PHE A 973 -14.75 1.88 37.62
C PHE A 973 -15.85 2.79 37.06
N HIS A 974 -15.54 3.49 35.97
CA HIS A 974 -16.45 4.44 35.33
C HIS A 974 -17.13 3.83 34.10
N LEU A 975 -18.39 3.40 34.27
CA LEU A 975 -19.23 2.82 33.22
C LEU A 975 -20.50 3.65 32.95
N ALA A 976 -20.67 4.79 33.63
CA ALA A 976 -21.81 5.66 33.39
C ALA A 976 -21.76 6.17 31.94
N GLY A 977 -22.87 6.01 31.22
CA GLY A 977 -22.94 6.39 29.82
C GLY A 977 -24.34 6.22 29.26
N ARG A 978 -24.56 6.93 28.15
CA ARG A 978 -25.74 6.82 27.30
C ARG A 978 -25.27 6.59 25.87
N HIS A 979 -26.17 6.07 25.06
CA HIS A 979 -25.93 5.88 23.64
C HIS A 979 -27.25 6.05 22.91
N GLN A 980 -27.34 7.03 22.03
CA GLN A 980 -28.50 7.31 21.22
C GLN A 980 -28.07 7.53 19.76
N PRO A 981 -28.18 6.50 18.89
CA PRO A 981 -27.81 6.63 17.50
C PRO A 981 -28.62 7.73 16.80
N THR A 982 -27.92 8.75 16.29
CA THR A 982 -28.49 9.91 15.58
C THR A 982 -27.54 10.32 14.46
N LEU A 983 -28.05 10.54 13.24
CA LEU A 983 -27.24 11.03 12.13
C LEU A 983 -26.71 12.43 12.44
N LEU A 984 -25.51 12.76 11.96
CA LEU A 984 -24.89 14.07 12.20
C LEU A 984 -25.77 15.22 11.71
N THR A 985 -26.54 15.02 10.63
CA THR A 985 -27.44 16.06 10.09
C THR A 985 -28.65 16.38 10.97
N GLU A 986 -29.02 15.45 11.86
CA GLU A 986 -30.20 15.51 12.74
C GLU A 986 -29.82 15.72 14.21
N LEU A 987 -28.52 15.67 14.53
CA LEU A 987 -28.02 15.76 15.90
C LEU A 987 -28.04 17.22 16.39
N GLU A 988 -28.93 17.50 17.35
CA GLU A 988 -29.05 18.82 17.99
C GLU A 988 -27.98 19.03 19.06
N ASP A 989 -27.59 20.29 19.30
CA ASP A 989 -26.53 20.68 20.24
C ASP A 989 -26.82 20.18 21.67
N GLU A 990 -28.04 20.37 22.17
CA GLU A 990 -28.44 19.91 23.50
C GLU A 990 -28.38 18.37 23.60
N SER A 991 -28.79 17.66 22.56
CA SER A 991 -28.74 16.20 22.51
C SER A 991 -27.30 15.69 22.49
N PHE A 992 -26.40 16.39 21.79
CA PHE A 992 -24.97 16.11 21.77
C PHE A 992 -24.36 16.24 23.18
N SER A 993 -24.58 17.38 23.84
CA SER A 993 -24.07 17.63 25.20
C SER A 993 -24.66 16.66 26.24
N ASP A 994 -25.95 16.35 26.16
CA ASP A 994 -26.63 15.41 27.06
C ASP A 994 -26.10 13.97 26.97
N GLU A 995 -25.64 13.56 25.78
CA GLU A 995 -25.04 12.24 25.56
C GLU A 995 -23.59 12.19 26.04
N LEU A 996 -22.84 13.28 25.89
CA LEU A 996 -21.46 13.41 26.40
C LEU A 996 -21.39 13.42 27.93
N ALA A 997 -22.28 14.18 28.57
CA ALA A 997 -22.23 14.52 29.99
C ALA A 997 -21.87 13.35 30.94
N PRO A 998 -22.55 12.18 30.91
CA PRO A 998 -22.26 11.11 31.86
C PRO A 998 -20.86 10.51 31.71
N LYS A 999 -20.28 10.51 30.52
CA LYS A 999 -18.93 10.00 30.25
C LYS A 999 -17.86 11.08 30.44
N VAL A 1000 -18.10 12.27 29.90
CA VAL A 1000 -17.12 13.35 29.89
C VAL A 1000 -17.08 14.06 31.25
N HIS A 1001 -18.17 14.75 31.62
CA HIS A 1001 -18.26 15.46 32.90
C HIS A 1001 -18.22 14.49 34.10
N GLY A 1002 -18.79 13.29 33.94
CA GLY A 1002 -18.69 12.25 34.97
C GLY A 1002 -17.25 11.84 35.27
N ALA A 1003 -16.45 11.55 34.23
CA ALA A 1003 -15.04 11.20 34.40
C ALA A 1003 -14.21 12.37 34.94
N GLN A 1004 -14.52 13.61 34.54
CA GLN A 1004 -13.93 14.81 35.10
C GLN A 1004 -14.14 14.90 36.62
N VAL A 1005 -15.40 14.86 37.06
CA VAL A 1005 -15.74 14.98 38.49
C VAL A 1005 -15.03 13.91 39.30
N LEU A 1006 -15.03 12.67 38.81
CA LEU A 1006 -14.29 11.57 39.44
C LEU A 1006 -12.78 11.83 39.45
N SER A 1007 -12.21 12.31 38.35
CA SER A 1007 -10.78 12.61 38.23
C SER A 1007 -10.35 13.67 39.25
N ASP A 1008 -11.13 14.74 39.37
CA ASP A 1008 -10.86 15.87 40.26
C ASP A 1008 -10.98 15.49 41.73
N ILE A 1009 -12.07 14.82 42.12
CA ILE A 1009 -12.30 14.41 43.52
C ILE A 1009 -11.25 13.39 43.97
N THR A 1010 -10.77 12.54 43.06
CA THR A 1010 -9.82 11.46 43.41
C THR A 1010 -8.36 11.82 43.18
N SER A 1011 -8.06 13.03 42.69
CA SER A 1011 -6.70 13.48 42.36
C SER A 1011 -5.71 13.40 43.53
N ASN A 1012 -6.19 13.60 44.76
CA ASN A 1012 -5.38 13.54 45.99
C ASN A 1012 -5.49 12.19 46.73
N LEU A 1013 -6.13 11.18 46.14
CA LEU A 1013 -6.31 9.86 46.74
C LEU A 1013 -5.33 8.85 46.14
N THR A 1014 -4.80 7.96 46.98
CA THR A 1014 -3.94 6.85 46.54
C THR A 1014 -4.78 5.68 46.05
N LEU A 1015 -5.38 5.81 44.86
CA LEU A 1015 -6.14 4.73 44.24
C LEU A 1015 -5.21 3.60 43.74
N SER A 1016 -5.66 2.36 43.86
CA SER A 1016 -5.03 1.19 43.26
C SER A 1016 -5.42 1.00 41.79
N ALA A 1017 -6.60 1.48 41.38
CA ALA A 1017 -7.07 1.45 40.00
C ALA A 1017 -8.09 2.58 39.69
N PHE A 1018 -8.03 3.12 38.47
CA PHE A 1018 -9.04 4.03 37.92
C PHE A 1018 -9.33 3.58 36.48
N VAL A 1019 -10.45 2.90 36.26
CA VAL A 1019 -10.76 2.22 35.01
C VAL A 1019 -11.95 2.91 34.35
N MET A 1020 -11.79 3.35 33.10
CA MET A 1020 -12.84 3.98 32.31
C MET A 1020 -13.28 3.05 31.18
N PHE A 1021 -14.58 2.90 31.00
CA PHE A 1021 -15.14 2.08 29.92
C PHE A 1021 -15.40 2.98 28.72
N SER A 1022 -14.46 2.97 27.78
CA SER A 1022 -14.58 3.57 26.45
C SER A 1022 -15.23 2.59 25.46
N SER A 1023 -15.27 2.93 24.19
CA SER A 1023 -15.84 2.13 23.11
C SER A 1023 -15.00 2.22 21.84
N VAL A 1024 -15.00 1.14 21.05
CA VAL A 1024 -14.40 1.14 19.71
C VAL A 1024 -14.94 2.25 18.79
N ALA A 1025 -16.16 2.75 19.03
CA ALA A 1025 -16.71 3.90 18.33
C ALA A 1025 -15.83 5.16 18.48
N GLY A 1026 -15.15 5.32 19.62
CA GLY A 1026 -14.18 6.38 19.82
C GLY A 1026 -12.91 6.22 18.97
N PHE A 1027 -12.58 5.00 18.51
CA PHE A 1027 -11.30 4.69 17.84
C PHE A 1027 -11.36 4.72 16.31
N TRP A 1028 -12.40 4.16 15.70
CA TRP A 1028 -12.58 4.11 14.24
C TRP A 1028 -13.93 4.69 13.78
N GLY A 1029 -14.67 5.33 14.70
CA GLY A 1029 -15.98 5.90 14.41
C GLY A 1029 -17.10 4.86 14.41
N GLY A 1030 -18.32 5.35 14.22
CA GLY A 1030 -19.48 4.53 13.98
C GLY A 1030 -20.60 5.41 13.47
N LYS A 1031 -21.21 5.02 12.35
CA LYS A 1031 -22.32 5.77 11.75
C LYS A 1031 -23.42 6.03 12.78
N SER A 1032 -23.90 7.26 12.81
CA SER A 1032 -24.88 7.81 13.75
C SER A 1032 -24.40 7.83 15.21
N GLN A 1033 -23.10 7.77 15.48
CA GLN A 1033 -22.55 7.75 16.83
C GLN A 1033 -21.67 8.98 17.13
N GLY A 1034 -21.95 10.14 16.53
CA GLY A 1034 -21.12 11.35 16.64
C GLY A 1034 -20.77 11.75 18.08
N ALA A 1035 -21.80 12.00 18.91
CA ALA A 1035 -21.61 12.36 20.32
C ALA A 1035 -20.97 11.21 21.12
N TYR A 1036 -21.41 9.97 20.89
CA TYR A 1036 -20.86 8.81 21.59
C TYR A 1036 -19.37 8.59 21.28
N ALA A 1037 -18.95 8.69 20.02
CA ALA A 1037 -17.57 8.58 19.60
C ALA A 1037 -16.70 9.68 20.22
N ALA A 1038 -17.19 10.92 20.22
CA ALA A 1038 -16.55 12.05 20.89
C ALA A 1038 -16.33 11.77 22.40
N ALA A 1039 -17.37 11.37 23.14
CA ALA A 1039 -17.26 11.05 24.57
C ALA A 1039 -16.20 9.98 24.87
N ASN A 1040 -16.13 8.94 24.04
CA ASN A 1040 -15.20 7.84 24.26
C ASN A 1040 -13.76 8.24 23.93
N ALA A 1041 -13.53 9.02 22.86
CA ALA A 1041 -12.21 9.59 22.57
C ALA A 1041 -11.70 10.51 23.69
N PHE A 1042 -12.59 11.25 24.36
CA PHE A 1042 -12.25 12.03 25.55
C PHE A 1042 -11.79 11.14 26.72
N LEU A 1043 -12.47 10.02 27.00
CA LEU A 1043 -12.09 9.09 28.07
C LEU A 1043 -10.68 8.51 27.84
N ASP A 1044 -10.36 8.20 26.58
CA ASP A 1044 -9.06 7.68 26.19
C ASP A 1044 -7.96 8.72 26.43
N SER A 1045 -8.19 9.96 25.99
CA SER A 1045 -7.28 11.10 26.20
C SER A 1045 -7.10 11.45 27.69
N LEU A 1046 -8.18 11.41 28.48
CA LEU A 1046 -8.12 11.62 29.93
C LEU A 1046 -7.29 10.53 30.63
N ALA A 1047 -7.33 9.28 30.17
CA ALA A 1047 -6.51 8.22 30.74
C ALA A 1047 -5.02 8.45 30.52
N GLU A 1048 -4.64 8.85 29.30
CA GLU A 1048 -3.27 9.24 28.97
C GLU A 1048 -2.81 10.43 29.84
N LYS A 1049 -3.63 11.48 29.95
CA LYS A 1049 -3.34 12.66 30.79
C LYS A 1049 -3.20 12.33 32.28
N ARG A 1050 -4.07 11.49 32.84
CA ARG A 1050 -3.95 11.09 34.25
C ARG A 1050 -2.64 10.36 34.54
N ARG A 1051 -2.19 9.52 33.61
CA ARG A 1051 -0.93 8.79 33.77
C ARG A 1051 0.30 9.67 33.66
N THR A 1052 0.29 10.71 32.82
CA THR A 1052 1.39 11.69 32.79
C THR A 1052 1.49 12.47 34.11
N LEU A 1053 0.39 12.60 34.84
CA LEU A 1053 0.35 13.14 36.21
C LEU A 1053 0.73 12.12 37.30
N GLY A 1054 1.12 10.90 36.94
CA GLY A 1054 1.45 9.83 37.88
C GLY A 1054 0.24 9.22 38.59
N LEU A 1055 -0.99 9.53 38.17
CA LEU A 1055 -2.21 8.97 38.70
C LEU A 1055 -2.59 7.68 37.96
N PRO A 1056 -3.18 6.67 38.64
CA PRO A 1056 -3.68 5.49 37.95
C PRO A 1056 -4.79 5.90 36.99
N ALA A 1057 -4.74 5.37 35.77
CA ALA A 1057 -5.81 5.38 34.80
C ALA A 1057 -5.60 4.30 33.73
N THR A 1058 -6.70 3.66 33.34
CA THR A 1058 -6.79 2.76 32.18
C THR A 1058 -8.15 2.95 31.54
N SER A 1059 -8.17 3.43 30.29
CA SER A 1059 -9.36 3.41 29.44
C SER A 1059 -9.37 2.14 28.61
N VAL A 1060 -10.47 1.40 28.64
CA VAL A 1060 -10.66 0.22 27.78
C VAL A 1060 -11.75 0.51 26.76
N ALA A 1061 -11.38 0.58 25.48
CA ALA A 1061 -12.29 0.72 24.36
C ALA A 1061 -12.88 -0.64 23.99
N TRP A 1062 -14.13 -0.85 24.41
CA TRP A 1062 -14.80 -2.14 24.24
C TRP A 1062 -15.49 -2.27 22.88
N GLY A 1063 -15.33 -3.45 22.27
CA GLY A 1063 -16.22 -4.01 21.28
C GLY A 1063 -17.53 -4.52 21.90
N LEU A 1064 -18.30 -5.29 21.14
CA LEU A 1064 -19.62 -5.75 21.56
C LEU A 1064 -19.53 -6.85 22.64
N TRP A 1065 -20.27 -6.71 23.74
CA TRP A 1065 -20.44 -7.75 24.77
C TRP A 1065 -21.72 -8.56 24.53
N ALA A 1066 -21.70 -9.85 24.83
CA ALA A 1066 -22.86 -10.75 24.81
C ALA A 1066 -23.55 -10.76 26.18
N GLY A 1067 -24.89 -10.81 26.21
CA GLY A 1067 -25.66 -11.04 27.45
C GLY A 1067 -25.92 -9.78 28.29
N GLY A 1068 -26.46 -8.74 27.66
CA GLY A 1068 -26.88 -7.50 28.29
C GLY A 1068 -25.81 -6.41 28.22
N GLY A 1069 -26.08 -5.39 27.41
CA GLY A 1069 -25.23 -4.22 27.20
C GLY A 1069 -25.85 -3.26 26.19
N MET A 1070 -25.20 -2.12 25.96
CA MET A 1070 -25.70 -1.06 25.08
C MET A 1070 -25.82 -1.48 23.59
N GLY A 1071 -25.35 -2.69 23.23
CA GLY A 1071 -25.45 -3.30 21.91
C GLY A 1071 -26.42 -4.49 21.78
N ASP A 1072 -27.26 -4.78 22.78
CA ASP A 1072 -28.23 -5.91 22.78
C ASP A 1072 -29.62 -5.54 22.22
N ARG A 1073 -29.70 -4.46 21.43
CA ARG A 1073 -30.90 -4.06 20.67
C ARG A 1073 -30.91 -4.76 19.28
N PRO A 1074 -31.99 -4.69 18.46
CA PRO A 1074 -32.19 -5.51 17.25
C PRO A 1074 -31.17 -5.37 16.10
N SER A 1075 -29.98 -4.79 16.33
CA SER A 1075 -28.89 -4.58 15.38
C SER A 1075 -27.71 -5.57 15.53
N ALA A 1076 -27.70 -6.47 16.52
CA ALA A 1076 -26.61 -7.44 16.72
C ALA A 1076 -26.36 -8.34 15.49
N SER A 1077 -27.41 -8.63 14.70
CA SER A 1077 -27.31 -9.36 13.43
C SER A 1077 -26.59 -8.55 12.34
N GLY A 1078 -26.71 -7.22 12.34
CA GLY A 1078 -26.08 -6.31 11.38
C GLY A 1078 -24.59 -6.07 11.63
N LEU A 1079 -24.18 -6.06 12.90
CA LEU A 1079 -22.77 -5.82 13.27
C LEU A 1079 -21.87 -7.04 12.99
N ASN A 1080 -22.39 -8.27 13.13
CA ASN A 1080 -21.68 -9.47 12.67
C ASN A 1080 -21.46 -9.49 11.15
N LEU A 1081 -22.37 -8.89 10.36
CA LEU A 1081 -22.26 -8.81 8.90
C LEU A 1081 -21.10 -7.90 8.46
N ILE A 1082 -20.74 -6.90 9.27
CA ILE A 1082 -19.60 -5.99 9.05
C ILE A 1082 -18.36 -6.40 9.86
N GLY A 1083 -18.25 -7.68 10.27
CA GLY A 1083 -17.04 -8.21 10.87
C GLY A 1083 -16.85 -7.96 12.37
N LEU A 1084 -17.79 -7.34 13.10
CA LEU A 1084 -17.72 -7.19 14.57
C LEU A 1084 -18.50 -8.31 15.27
N LYS A 1085 -17.78 -9.14 16.05
CA LYS A 1085 -18.36 -10.25 16.82
C LYS A 1085 -18.64 -9.85 18.26
N SER A 1086 -19.68 -10.46 18.82
CA SER A 1086 -19.99 -10.33 20.24
C SER A 1086 -19.02 -11.18 21.08
N MET A 1087 -18.47 -10.59 22.14
CA MET A 1087 -17.57 -11.23 23.10
C MET A 1087 -18.38 -11.70 24.31
N SER A 1088 -18.17 -12.93 24.77
CA SER A 1088 -18.81 -13.39 26.01
C SER A 1088 -18.41 -12.51 27.19
N ALA A 1089 -19.37 -12.15 28.05
CA ALA A 1089 -19.10 -11.32 29.23
C ALA A 1089 -18.00 -11.92 30.13
N ASP A 1090 -17.96 -13.24 30.30
CA ASP A 1090 -16.95 -13.94 31.12
C ASP A 1090 -15.52 -13.72 30.62
N LEU A 1091 -15.29 -13.85 29.30
CA LEU A 1091 -13.99 -13.56 28.70
C LEU A 1091 -13.70 -12.06 28.70
N ALA A 1092 -14.70 -11.20 28.52
CA ALA A 1092 -14.50 -9.76 28.55
C ALA A 1092 -14.09 -9.25 29.94
N VAL A 1093 -14.64 -9.79 31.04
CA VAL A 1093 -14.16 -9.47 32.40
C VAL A 1093 -12.77 -10.06 32.69
N GLN A 1094 -12.38 -11.16 32.03
CA GLN A 1094 -11.00 -11.65 32.09
C GLN A 1094 -10.04 -10.70 31.36
N ALA A 1095 -10.40 -10.20 30.18
CA ALA A 1095 -9.63 -9.16 29.47
C ALA A 1095 -9.47 -7.89 30.33
N LEU A 1096 -10.52 -7.50 31.05
CA LEU A 1096 -10.49 -6.39 32.02
C LEU A 1096 -9.52 -6.66 33.17
N SER A 1097 -9.56 -7.88 33.75
CA SER A 1097 -8.61 -8.30 34.76
C SER A 1097 -7.17 -8.15 34.27
N ASP A 1098 -6.88 -8.67 33.08
CA ASP A 1098 -5.55 -8.59 32.48
C ASP A 1098 -5.10 -7.14 32.20
N ALA A 1099 -6.03 -6.27 31.82
CA ALA A 1099 -5.76 -4.85 31.61
C ALA A 1099 -5.41 -4.11 32.92
N ILE A 1100 -6.00 -4.53 34.04
CA ILE A 1100 -5.69 -3.98 35.37
C ILE A 1100 -4.35 -4.52 35.88
N ASP A 1101 -4.08 -5.81 35.67
CA ASP A 1101 -2.81 -6.44 36.07
C ASP A 1101 -1.62 -5.95 35.22
N ARG A 1102 -1.88 -5.39 34.05
CA ARG A 1102 -0.90 -4.79 33.13
C ARG A 1102 -1.36 -3.37 32.74
N PRO A 1103 -1.30 -2.41 33.68
CA PRO A 1103 -1.96 -1.13 33.50
C PRO A 1103 -1.26 -0.32 32.42
N GLN A 1104 -1.98 -0.05 31.33
CA GLN A 1104 -1.63 0.91 30.28
C GLN A 1104 -2.68 2.03 30.22
N ALA A 1105 -2.38 3.14 29.55
CA ALA A 1105 -3.29 4.27 29.42
C ALA A 1105 -4.57 3.88 28.68
N THR A 1106 -4.41 3.28 27.51
CA THR A 1106 -5.49 2.95 26.59
C THR A 1106 -5.31 1.53 26.08
N LEU A 1107 -6.39 0.76 26.02
CA LEU A 1107 -6.42 -0.59 25.43
C LEU A 1107 -7.72 -0.74 24.64
N THR A 1108 -7.65 -1.26 23.43
CA THR A 1108 -8.83 -1.67 22.67
C THR A 1108 -9.03 -3.17 22.83
N VAL A 1109 -10.25 -3.59 23.19
CA VAL A 1109 -10.62 -5.02 23.30
C VAL A 1109 -11.85 -5.27 22.45
N ALA A 1110 -11.68 -5.95 21.31
CA ALA A 1110 -12.74 -6.24 20.37
C ALA A 1110 -12.50 -7.53 19.60
N SER A 1111 -13.56 -8.33 19.41
CA SER A 1111 -13.52 -9.48 18.51
C SER A 1111 -13.83 -9.03 17.08
N VAL A 1112 -12.79 -8.85 16.26
CA VAL A 1112 -12.89 -8.32 14.90
C VAL A 1112 -12.49 -9.38 13.88
N ASN A 1113 -13.30 -9.53 12.83
CA ASN A 1113 -12.92 -10.24 11.62
C ASN A 1113 -12.48 -9.22 10.56
N TRP A 1114 -11.16 -8.97 10.51
CA TRP A 1114 -10.56 -7.96 9.63
C TRP A 1114 -10.86 -8.17 8.14
N ASP A 1115 -11.05 -9.42 7.69
CA ASP A 1115 -11.41 -9.71 6.28
C ASP A 1115 -12.81 -9.23 5.89
N ARG A 1116 -13.66 -8.90 6.87
CA ARG A 1116 -15.04 -8.44 6.67
C ARG A 1116 -15.31 -7.09 7.31
N PHE A 1117 -14.34 -6.54 8.02
CA PHE A 1117 -14.55 -5.34 8.80
C PHE A 1117 -14.68 -4.13 7.89
N TYR A 1118 -15.80 -3.42 8.01
CA TYR A 1118 -16.01 -2.13 7.37
C TYR A 1118 -16.70 -1.20 8.39
N PRO A 1119 -16.05 -0.12 8.84
CA PRO A 1119 -16.72 0.92 9.61
C PRO A 1119 -17.68 1.63 8.65
N PHE A 1120 -18.98 1.52 8.89
CA PHE A 1120 -20.07 1.95 8.00
C PHE A 1120 -19.94 3.37 7.44
#